data_AF-A0A1I0G708-F1
#
_entry.id   AF-A0A1I0G708-F1
#
_cell.length_a   1.000
_cell.length_b   1.000
_cell.length_c   1.000
_cell.angle_alpha   90.00
_cell.angle_beta   90.00
_cell.angle_gamma   90.00
#
_symmetry.space_group_name_H-M   'P 1'
#
loop_
_entity.id
_entity.type
_entity.pdbx_description
1 polymer ?
#
loop_
_entity_poly.entity_id
_entity_poly.type
_entity_poly.pdbx_seq_one_letter_code
_entity_poly.pdbx_strand_id
1 'polypeptide(L)'
;FPNDPTESQDSDNDGTGDNADAFPNDPTETKDTDNDGIGNNADDDDDNDGVKDENDENPESPGESDTTAPIIGEVEDITVEATGEFTQVAFTSPNVSDDNDANPSLSADITDMGYTVGTHTITWTATDVSGNQSTKEQTLYVLDTTAPVFDVIAPISLNATGQFTAIDNNLSFTVFDIVDGEFDVLIPQDLVLESGLHLIDIVAYDNAQNMATASLELRILPEAALAQGFAVEAGATYTLDVNLSGKAPEYPVQVAYTLYVNGFVNNQLTTQLTEGQVAQLALDIPSDVSFEDTLMVNLDSVSNAFIGETSQSILTVTNDNIAPTLTLTIEQNQASVSVIDPTAGMATVKATIADVNQQDTHDILWTAGDSALFDENVDDSDFTFEFDPSSLVDGTYFIDVLVTENNTTQALSVNQRIAFNIETPNDLDDETDSDNDGIVDSEEGYTDSDGDGIADYLDNDDNTTRLPLYGNTESMQTEPGLTMTLGRVVASLGVTVDSATFLLTDLASLVSEGAADAEDSNYNAITPLYNFVINGLAEQGDTVAVVIPLEQDMFLPANAVYRKYSETMGWFTFVEDARNAISSTVQDSSGNCPAANDSVYDLAESQGLVEGNNCIQLIIEDGGPNDTDMLSNGSVEDPGVIATEIIEEDPVEEEPVNAAPIVSIENHAANFNELTSVTLNAIATDEEGDELSYQWRQVAGVEVTMSNVESAQLSIELPEVAENQRVEFEVTVSDGEYSVTMTTSFQILNKDEVVVVTPEPSSSGGSISVGWIILILLFLLLNGIRRDAAQRNKKPKERK
;
A
#
# COMPACT_ATOMS: atom_id res chain seq x y z
N PHE A 1 29.13 114.53 -40.39
CA PHE A 1 28.25 113.60 -39.66
C PHE A 1 27.70 114.31 -38.44
N PRO A 2 26.43 114.74 -38.45
CA PRO A 2 25.88 115.61 -37.40
C PRO A 2 25.83 114.96 -36.00
N ASN A 3 25.98 113.63 -35.90
CA ASN A 3 25.88 112.86 -34.67
C ASN A 3 27.22 112.30 -34.15
N ASP A 4 28.32 112.39 -34.91
CA ASP A 4 29.65 111.98 -34.47
C ASP A 4 30.69 113.06 -34.85
N PRO A 5 31.28 113.78 -33.88
CA PRO A 5 32.28 114.83 -34.14
C PRO A 5 33.67 114.29 -34.50
N THR A 6 33.93 112.98 -34.32
CA THR A 6 35.17 112.32 -34.75
C THR A 6 35.11 111.82 -36.18
N GLU A 7 33.90 111.78 -36.76
CA GLU A 7 33.70 111.36 -38.14
C GLU A 7 33.76 112.54 -39.13
N SER A 8 34.63 112.40 -40.12
CA SER A 8 34.96 113.46 -41.08
C SER A 8 34.94 113.02 -42.53
N GLN A 9 34.87 111.72 -42.80
CA GLN A 9 34.99 111.15 -44.14
C GLN A 9 34.01 110.00 -44.32
N ASP A 10 33.45 109.90 -45.52
CA ASP A 10 32.61 108.81 -46.00
C ASP A 10 33.12 108.58 -47.42
N SER A 11 34.00 107.61 -47.52
CA SER A 11 34.93 107.44 -48.63
C SER A 11 34.25 106.87 -49.88
N ASP A 12 33.11 106.19 -49.72
CA ASP A 12 32.31 105.62 -50.81
C ASP A 12 30.91 106.25 -50.98
N ASN A 13 30.49 107.10 -50.06
CA ASN A 13 29.26 107.91 -50.06
C ASN A 13 27.96 107.10 -49.87
N ASP A 14 27.99 106.04 -49.08
CA ASP A 14 26.78 105.26 -48.77
C ASP A 14 25.97 105.80 -47.57
N GLY A 15 26.53 106.76 -46.85
CA GLY A 15 25.90 107.45 -45.72
C GLY A 15 26.37 106.99 -44.34
N THR A 16 27.20 105.96 -44.26
CA THR A 16 27.95 105.57 -43.06
C THR A 16 29.33 106.24 -43.09
N GLY A 17 29.87 106.65 -41.96
CA GLY A 17 31.18 107.30 -41.92
C GLY A 17 32.31 106.30 -41.73
N ASP A 18 33.49 106.58 -42.29
CA ASP A 18 34.64 105.65 -42.37
C ASP A 18 35.04 104.98 -41.03
N ASN A 19 34.80 105.59 -39.86
CA ASN A 19 35.14 104.99 -38.56
C ASN A 19 34.05 104.06 -37.99
N ALA A 20 32.82 104.18 -38.48
CA ALA A 20 31.68 103.34 -38.08
C ALA A 20 31.34 102.29 -39.15
N ASP A 21 31.97 102.38 -40.31
CA ASP A 21 31.81 101.50 -41.44
C ASP A 21 32.85 100.37 -41.41
N ALA A 22 32.38 99.12 -41.44
CA ALA A 22 33.27 97.95 -41.52
C ALA A 22 33.96 97.85 -42.91
N PHE A 23 33.34 98.41 -43.96
CA PHE A 23 33.84 98.42 -45.33
C PHE A 23 33.90 99.83 -45.94
N PRO A 24 34.79 100.73 -45.46
CA PRO A 24 34.81 102.15 -45.84
C PRO A 24 35.09 102.49 -47.32
N ASN A 25 35.18 101.51 -48.23
CA ASN A 25 35.35 101.76 -49.65
C ASN A 25 34.38 100.94 -50.52
N ASP A 26 33.45 100.22 -49.91
CA ASP A 26 32.41 99.46 -50.61
C ASP A 26 31.03 100.03 -50.26
N PRO A 27 30.41 100.84 -51.14
CA PRO A 27 29.15 101.49 -50.82
C PRO A 27 27.94 100.54 -50.76
N THR A 28 28.17 99.22 -50.91
CA THR A 28 27.15 98.19 -50.78
C THR A 28 27.23 97.43 -49.46
N GLU A 29 28.22 97.69 -48.60
CA GLU A 29 28.41 97.02 -47.33
C GLU A 29 28.75 98.01 -46.23
N THR A 30 28.09 97.89 -45.07
CA THR A 30 28.33 98.81 -43.93
C THR A 30 28.58 98.10 -42.61
N LYS A 31 28.21 96.82 -42.51
CA LYS A 31 28.32 95.98 -41.31
C LYS A 31 29.04 94.67 -41.63
N ASP A 32 29.75 94.18 -40.63
CA ASP A 32 30.41 92.89 -40.55
C ASP A 32 30.09 92.35 -39.14
N THR A 33 28.96 91.66 -39.01
CA THR A 33 28.38 91.34 -37.70
C THR A 33 29.21 90.26 -36.97
N ASP A 34 29.75 89.28 -37.69
CA ASP A 34 30.59 88.21 -37.15
C ASP A 34 32.11 88.49 -37.21
N ASN A 35 32.52 89.55 -37.92
CA ASN A 35 33.91 89.98 -38.14
C ASN A 35 34.75 88.98 -38.95
N ASP A 36 34.16 88.22 -39.88
CA ASP A 36 34.90 87.33 -40.77
C ASP A 36 35.52 88.04 -41.98
N GLY A 37 35.12 89.29 -42.23
CA GLY A 37 35.59 90.14 -43.31
C GLY A 37 34.76 90.08 -44.60
N ILE A 38 33.59 89.46 -44.57
CA ILE A 38 32.52 89.55 -45.57
C ILE A 38 31.43 90.48 -45.01
N GLY A 39 30.87 91.35 -45.85
CA GLY A 39 29.84 92.27 -45.38
C GLY A 39 28.47 91.61 -45.36
N ASN A 40 27.61 92.02 -44.43
CA ASN A 40 26.31 91.40 -44.20
C ASN A 40 25.38 91.32 -45.43
N ASN A 41 25.50 92.19 -46.45
CA ASN A 41 24.68 92.02 -47.67
C ASN A 41 25.24 90.98 -48.65
N ALA A 42 26.48 90.53 -48.45
CA ALA A 42 27.18 89.53 -49.27
C ALA A 42 27.41 88.21 -48.53
N ASP A 43 27.32 88.22 -47.20
CA ASP A 43 27.26 87.02 -46.39
C ASP A 43 25.83 86.43 -46.42
N ASP A 44 25.74 85.10 -46.42
CA ASP A 44 24.45 84.39 -46.36
C ASP A 44 24.16 83.88 -44.92
N ASP A 45 25.07 84.15 -43.97
CA ASP A 45 25.03 83.75 -42.55
C ASP A 45 25.67 84.87 -41.69
N ASP A 46 24.90 85.94 -41.48
CA ASP A 46 25.36 87.25 -40.97
C ASP A 46 26.02 87.20 -39.58
N ASP A 47 25.73 86.19 -38.75
CA ASP A 47 26.32 86.00 -37.43
C ASP A 47 27.13 84.71 -37.26
N ASN A 48 27.20 83.92 -38.33
CA ASN A 48 28.00 82.69 -38.48
C ASN A 48 27.70 81.66 -37.39
N ASP A 49 26.43 81.58 -36.96
CA ASP A 49 25.94 80.58 -36.03
C ASP A 49 25.59 79.24 -36.72
N GLY A 50 25.63 79.23 -38.05
CA GLY A 50 25.45 78.05 -38.89
C GLY A 50 24.06 77.92 -39.50
N VAL A 51 23.15 78.87 -39.26
CA VAL A 51 21.84 78.98 -39.90
C VAL A 51 21.87 80.14 -40.90
N LYS A 52 21.54 79.86 -42.17
CA LYS A 52 21.47 80.93 -43.18
C LYS A 52 20.40 81.97 -42.85
N ASP A 53 20.65 83.22 -43.18
CA ASP A 53 19.74 84.37 -42.98
C ASP A 53 18.30 84.15 -43.45
N GLU A 54 18.10 83.37 -44.52
CA GLU A 54 16.76 83.08 -45.05
C GLU A 54 15.91 82.18 -44.14
N ASN A 55 16.55 81.47 -43.21
CA ASN A 55 15.95 80.54 -42.25
C ASN A 55 16.19 80.96 -40.79
N ASP A 56 16.78 82.13 -40.55
CA ASP A 56 17.01 82.67 -39.22
C ASP A 56 16.03 83.82 -38.92
N GLU A 57 15.31 83.72 -37.79
CA GLU A 57 14.43 84.80 -37.33
C GLU A 57 15.22 86.02 -36.81
N ASN A 58 16.51 85.87 -36.53
CA ASN A 58 17.37 86.91 -36.00
C ASN A 58 18.81 86.90 -36.58
N PRO A 59 18.98 87.16 -37.89
CA PRO A 59 20.25 86.98 -38.64
C PRO A 59 21.48 87.72 -38.09
N GLU A 60 21.30 88.75 -37.26
CA GLU A 60 22.42 89.55 -36.74
C GLU A 60 22.85 89.14 -35.31
N SER A 61 22.41 87.99 -34.79
CA SER A 61 22.58 87.67 -33.37
C SER A 61 22.62 86.16 -33.09
N PRO A 62 23.79 85.60 -32.75
CA PRO A 62 24.00 84.16 -32.74
C PRO A 62 23.17 83.53 -31.63
N GLY A 63 22.31 82.56 -31.97
CA GLY A 63 21.51 81.93 -30.92
C GLY A 63 20.27 81.12 -31.27
N GLU A 64 19.89 80.88 -32.53
CA GLU A 64 18.75 80.00 -32.82
C GLU A 64 19.22 78.72 -33.53
N SER A 65 19.95 77.89 -32.78
CA SER A 65 20.13 76.49 -33.17
C SER A 65 18.75 75.83 -33.20
N ASP A 66 18.40 75.15 -34.29
CA ASP A 66 17.24 74.27 -34.35
C ASP A 66 17.14 73.43 -33.06
N THR A 67 16.03 73.57 -32.34
CA THR A 67 15.78 72.89 -31.06
C THR A 67 14.67 71.85 -31.16
N THR A 68 14.04 71.72 -32.33
CA THR A 68 12.95 70.78 -32.54
C THR A 68 13.56 69.42 -32.84
N ALA A 69 13.14 68.39 -32.08
CA ALA A 69 13.57 67.04 -32.38
C ALA A 69 12.73 66.42 -33.51
N PRO A 70 13.31 65.51 -34.32
CA PRO A 70 12.57 64.79 -35.35
C PRO A 70 11.36 64.04 -34.79
N ILE A 71 10.35 63.79 -35.61
CA ILE A 71 9.18 62.98 -35.25
C ILE A 71 9.30 61.59 -35.87
N ILE A 72 9.27 60.57 -35.03
CA ILE A 72 9.17 59.16 -35.46
C ILE A 72 7.69 58.78 -35.61
N GLY A 73 7.33 58.21 -36.76
CA GLY A 73 5.98 57.73 -37.07
C GLY A 73 5.50 56.60 -36.16
N GLU A 74 4.31 56.06 -36.40
CA GLU A 74 3.81 54.91 -35.62
C GLU A 74 4.65 53.65 -35.87
N VAL A 75 4.93 52.93 -34.78
CA VAL A 75 5.57 51.62 -34.77
C VAL A 75 4.60 50.64 -34.16
N GLU A 76 4.34 49.53 -34.85
CA GLU A 76 3.45 48.47 -34.36
C GLU A 76 4.28 47.40 -33.66
N ASP A 77 3.74 46.79 -32.61
CA ASP A 77 4.40 45.67 -31.95
C ASP A 77 4.52 44.47 -32.90
N ILE A 78 5.59 43.69 -32.72
CA ILE A 78 5.89 42.51 -33.52
C ILE A 78 5.69 41.26 -32.66
N THR A 79 5.01 40.26 -33.18
CA THR A 79 4.96 38.91 -32.59
C THR A 79 5.52 37.91 -33.57
N VAL A 80 6.50 37.12 -33.14
CA VAL A 80 7.13 36.07 -33.94
C VAL A 80 7.21 34.77 -33.14
N GLU A 81 7.16 33.65 -33.86
CA GLU A 81 7.45 32.33 -33.31
C GLU A 81 8.97 32.15 -33.21
N ALA A 82 9.42 31.53 -32.12
CA ALA A 82 10.80 31.19 -31.93
C ALA A 82 11.24 30.12 -32.96
N THR A 83 12.40 30.32 -33.58
CA THR A 83 12.96 29.35 -34.55
C THR A 83 14.21 28.65 -34.02
N GLY A 84 14.53 28.86 -32.75
CA GLY A 84 15.74 28.42 -32.07
C GLY A 84 16.02 29.28 -30.83
N GLU A 85 17.10 28.98 -30.11
CA GLU A 85 17.56 29.77 -28.94
C GLU A 85 17.62 31.27 -29.25
N PHE A 86 18.03 31.63 -30.48
CA PHE A 86 17.99 32.99 -31.00
C PHE A 86 17.17 33.09 -32.29
N THR A 87 16.13 33.92 -32.26
CA THR A 87 15.23 34.16 -33.39
C THR A 87 15.60 35.45 -34.11
N GLN A 88 15.84 35.35 -35.42
CA GLN A 88 16.14 36.50 -36.27
C GLN A 88 14.84 37.20 -36.68
N VAL A 89 14.76 38.51 -36.43
CA VAL A 89 13.56 39.30 -36.68
C VAL A 89 13.88 40.42 -37.66
N ALA A 90 13.10 40.49 -38.74
CA ALA A 90 13.22 41.57 -39.71
C ALA A 90 12.37 42.77 -39.25
N PHE A 91 13.03 43.90 -39.00
CA PHE A 91 12.36 45.15 -38.65
C PHE A 91 12.13 46.02 -39.88
N THR A 92 10.96 46.66 -39.94
CA THR A 92 10.67 47.70 -40.93
C THR A 92 10.92 49.05 -40.29
N SER A 93 11.82 49.86 -40.86
CA SER A 93 12.12 51.19 -40.34
C SER A 93 10.88 52.09 -40.36
N PRO A 94 10.53 52.76 -39.25
CA PRO A 94 9.47 53.77 -39.24
C PRO A 94 9.85 54.97 -40.10
N ASN A 95 8.82 55.70 -40.55
CA ASN A 95 9.05 56.99 -41.19
C ASN A 95 9.51 58.01 -40.15
N VAL A 96 10.47 58.86 -40.53
CA VAL A 96 10.94 59.98 -39.71
C VAL A 96 10.79 61.26 -40.52
N SER A 97 10.33 62.32 -39.88
CA SER A 97 10.21 63.65 -40.48
C SER A 97 10.63 64.70 -39.47
N ASP A 98 11.26 65.76 -39.95
CA ASP A 98 11.66 66.92 -39.17
C ASP A 98 11.22 68.20 -39.89
N ASP A 99 11.12 69.33 -39.20
CA ASP A 99 10.72 70.61 -39.78
C ASP A 99 11.88 71.34 -40.47
N ASN A 100 13.13 71.12 -40.04
CA ASN A 100 14.33 71.77 -40.57
C ASN A 100 15.34 70.80 -41.21
N ASP A 101 15.22 69.49 -40.97
CA ASP A 101 15.98 68.44 -41.65
C ASP A 101 15.11 67.60 -42.61
N ALA A 102 15.45 67.61 -43.90
CA ALA A 102 14.71 66.82 -44.89
C ALA A 102 15.00 65.30 -44.79
N ASN A 103 16.11 64.88 -44.17
CA ASN A 103 16.49 63.48 -44.02
C ASN A 103 17.18 63.20 -42.66
N PRO A 104 16.45 63.33 -41.53
CA PRO A 104 16.98 62.99 -40.21
C PRO A 104 17.49 61.55 -40.18
N SER A 105 18.62 61.36 -39.50
CA SER A 105 19.23 60.05 -39.34
C SER A 105 18.39 59.17 -38.42
N LEU A 106 18.25 57.89 -38.75
CA LEU A 106 17.49 56.93 -37.95
C LEU A 106 18.37 55.72 -37.61
N SER A 107 18.35 55.34 -36.34
CA SER A 107 19.00 54.14 -35.82
C SER A 107 18.08 53.40 -34.85
N ALA A 108 18.39 52.13 -34.59
CA ALA A 108 17.71 51.32 -33.58
C ALA A 108 18.72 50.44 -32.86
N ASP A 109 18.43 50.05 -31.62
CA ASP A 109 19.20 49.14 -30.77
C ASP A 109 18.98 47.65 -31.13
N ILE A 110 18.95 47.36 -32.42
CA ILE A 110 18.76 46.00 -32.96
C ILE A 110 20.08 45.21 -32.87
N THR A 111 19.99 43.91 -32.57
CA THR A 111 21.14 42.99 -32.47
C THR A 111 21.17 42.00 -33.63
N ASP A 112 22.37 41.76 -34.19
CA ASP A 112 22.59 40.74 -35.23
C ASP A 112 22.55 39.31 -34.67
N MET A 113 22.66 39.14 -33.35
CA MET A 113 22.63 37.81 -32.70
C MET A 113 21.22 37.20 -32.65
N GLY A 114 20.17 38.00 -32.87
CA GLY A 114 18.77 37.59 -32.71
C GLY A 114 18.26 37.77 -31.28
N TYR A 115 17.01 37.35 -31.05
CA TYR A 115 16.28 37.53 -29.80
C TYR A 115 15.86 36.18 -29.20
N THR A 116 16.02 36.01 -27.89
CA THR A 116 15.54 34.83 -27.15
C THR A 116 14.03 34.91 -26.96
N VAL A 117 13.39 33.80 -26.55
CA VAL A 117 11.99 33.80 -26.11
C VAL A 117 11.76 34.86 -25.03
N GLY A 118 10.65 35.58 -25.12
CA GLY A 118 10.26 36.64 -24.19
C GLY A 118 9.85 37.94 -24.85
N THR A 119 9.70 38.98 -24.02
CA THR A 119 9.34 40.33 -24.46
C THR A 119 10.57 41.22 -24.48
N HIS A 120 10.81 41.87 -25.62
CA HIS A 120 11.94 42.78 -25.84
C HIS A 120 11.43 44.16 -26.25
N THR A 121 12.17 45.21 -25.88
CA THR A 121 11.87 46.59 -26.28
C THR A 121 12.93 47.06 -27.26
N ILE A 122 12.49 47.53 -28.43
CA ILE A 122 13.36 48.15 -29.44
C ILE A 122 13.17 49.66 -29.40
N THR A 123 14.27 50.38 -29.23
CA THR A 123 14.31 51.84 -29.17
C THR A 123 14.78 52.40 -30.51
N TRP A 124 13.87 53.02 -31.25
CA TRP A 124 14.20 53.80 -32.43
C TRP A 124 14.67 55.19 -31.99
N THR A 125 15.82 55.65 -32.50
CA THR A 125 16.37 56.98 -32.23
C THR A 125 16.55 57.73 -33.53
N ALA A 126 15.85 58.85 -33.67
CA ALA A 126 16.02 59.80 -34.75
C ALA A 126 16.92 60.95 -34.30
N THR A 127 17.83 61.41 -35.15
CA THR A 127 18.71 62.56 -34.87
C THR A 127 18.81 63.44 -36.12
N ASP A 128 18.48 64.72 -35.99
CA ASP A 128 18.65 65.72 -37.05
C ASP A 128 20.12 66.15 -37.20
N VAL A 129 20.39 67.04 -38.16
CA VAL A 129 21.71 67.64 -38.41
C VAL A 129 22.23 68.51 -37.27
N SER A 130 21.33 69.07 -36.45
CA SER A 130 21.63 69.97 -35.33
C SER A 130 21.91 69.21 -34.02
N GLY A 131 21.62 67.90 -34.01
CA GLY A 131 21.84 66.98 -32.92
C GLY A 131 20.65 66.75 -31.99
N ASN A 132 19.45 67.28 -32.28
CA ASN A 132 18.28 66.99 -31.46
C ASN A 132 17.80 65.56 -31.71
N GLN A 133 17.26 64.92 -30.66
CA GLN A 133 16.88 63.52 -30.70
C GLN A 133 15.46 63.28 -30.21
N SER A 134 14.78 62.35 -30.87
CA SER A 134 13.57 61.73 -30.35
C SER A 134 13.71 60.22 -30.34
N THR A 135 12.96 59.57 -29.45
CA THR A 135 12.92 58.13 -29.36
C THR A 135 11.50 57.58 -29.43
N LYS A 136 11.35 56.37 -29.96
CA LYS A 136 10.09 55.63 -29.92
C LYS A 136 10.34 54.15 -29.68
N GLU A 137 9.59 53.60 -28.73
CA GLU A 137 9.68 52.19 -28.34
C GLU A 137 8.72 51.34 -29.18
N GLN A 138 9.20 50.17 -29.61
CA GLN A 138 8.43 49.11 -30.26
C GLN A 138 8.60 47.83 -29.44
N THR A 139 7.52 47.12 -29.12
CA THR A 139 7.62 45.87 -28.37
C THR A 139 7.70 44.67 -29.31
N LEU A 140 8.64 43.77 -29.04
CA LEU A 140 8.80 42.48 -29.73
C LEU A 140 8.43 41.35 -28.77
N TYR A 141 7.47 40.53 -29.18
CA TYR A 141 7.10 39.28 -28.52
C TYR A 141 7.69 38.10 -29.31
N VAL A 142 8.67 37.41 -28.73
CA VAL A 142 9.14 36.12 -29.24
C VAL A 142 8.45 35.04 -28.41
N LEU A 143 7.51 34.33 -29.03
CA LEU A 143 6.74 33.26 -28.39
C LEU A 143 7.30 31.92 -28.80
N ASP A 144 7.21 30.96 -27.90
CA ASP A 144 7.50 29.56 -28.20
C ASP A 144 6.21 28.76 -28.05
N THR A 145 5.69 28.29 -29.18
CA THR A 145 4.47 27.49 -29.28
C THR A 145 4.74 26.13 -29.93
N THR A 146 6.02 25.81 -30.17
CA THR A 146 6.43 24.58 -30.84
C THR A 146 6.63 23.50 -29.80
N ALA A 147 5.89 22.40 -29.89
CA ALA A 147 6.08 21.28 -28.98
C ALA A 147 7.39 20.53 -29.27
N PRO A 148 8.01 19.92 -28.24
CA PRO A 148 9.14 19.03 -28.43
C PRO A 148 8.77 17.79 -29.27
N VAL A 149 9.78 17.06 -29.75
CA VAL A 149 9.59 15.84 -30.54
C VAL A 149 10.45 14.72 -29.99
N PHE A 150 9.86 13.53 -29.82
CA PHE A 150 10.58 12.32 -29.45
C PHE A 150 11.35 11.74 -30.64
N ASP A 151 12.53 11.18 -30.36
CA ASP A 151 13.16 10.25 -31.31
C ASP A 151 12.36 8.96 -31.44
N VAL A 152 12.73 8.10 -32.40
CA VAL A 152 12.07 6.80 -32.60
C VAL A 152 12.23 5.93 -31.36
N ILE A 153 11.12 5.70 -30.65
CA ILE A 153 11.05 4.80 -29.50
C ILE A 153 10.91 3.37 -30.02
N ALA A 154 11.90 2.52 -29.73
CA ALA A 154 11.85 1.10 -30.05
C ALA A 154 11.12 0.33 -28.95
N PRO A 155 10.41 -0.77 -29.29
CA PRO A 155 9.82 -1.65 -28.28
C PRO A 155 10.91 -2.25 -27.39
N ILE A 156 10.60 -2.39 -26.10
CA ILE A 156 11.48 -3.02 -25.11
C ILE A 156 10.89 -4.37 -24.74
N SER A 157 11.73 -5.39 -24.63
CA SER A 157 11.32 -6.71 -24.14
C SER A 157 12.14 -7.11 -22.91
N LEU A 158 11.44 -7.53 -21.87
CA LEU A 158 12.01 -7.99 -20.61
C LEU A 158 11.44 -9.37 -20.30
N ASN A 159 12.21 -10.20 -19.61
CA ASN A 159 11.69 -11.46 -19.06
C ASN A 159 10.96 -11.16 -17.75
N ALA A 160 9.85 -11.85 -17.51
CA ALA A 160 9.16 -11.81 -16.23
C ALA A 160 10.06 -12.33 -15.09
N THR A 161 9.88 -11.77 -13.90
CA THR A 161 10.56 -12.23 -12.67
C THR A 161 9.67 -13.04 -11.72
N GLY A 162 8.38 -13.18 -12.07
CA GLY A 162 7.31 -13.80 -11.28
C GLY A 162 5.97 -13.38 -11.90
N GLN A 163 4.90 -13.30 -11.10
CA GLN A 163 3.65 -12.68 -11.54
C GLN A 163 3.89 -11.21 -11.93
N PHE A 164 4.65 -10.51 -11.10
CA PHE A 164 4.97 -9.10 -11.24
C PHE A 164 6.42 -8.85 -11.64
N THR A 165 6.65 -7.85 -12.48
CA THR A 165 7.98 -7.42 -12.92
C THR A 165 8.15 -5.92 -12.69
N ALA A 166 9.03 -5.56 -11.77
CA ALA A 166 9.41 -4.17 -11.55
C ALA A 166 10.24 -3.65 -12.74
N ILE A 167 9.83 -2.52 -13.31
CA ILE A 167 10.53 -1.86 -14.41
C ILE A 167 11.57 -0.91 -13.83
N ASP A 168 12.85 -1.18 -14.10
CA ASP A 168 13.96 -0.37 -13.57
C ASP A 168 13.83 1.11 -13.98
N ASN A 169 14.05 2.00 -13.02
CA ASN A 169 13.92 3.46 -13.07
C ASN A 169 14.93 4.16 -14.02
N ASN A 170 15.60 3.42 -14.91
CA ASN A 170 16.66 3.90 -15.80
C ASN A 170 16.23 4.00 -17.28
N LEU A 171 14.94 3.84 -17.60
CA LEU A 171 14.44 4.15 -18.94
C LEU A 171 14.47 5.66 -19.17
N SER A 172 15.32 6.08 -20.10
CA SER A 172 15.48 7.48 -20.52
C SER A 172 15.24 7.60 -22.02
N PHE A 173 14.47 8.61 -22.40
CA PHE A 173 14.13 8.89 -23.79
C PHE A 173 14.60 10.28 -24.16
N THR A 174 15.37 10.36 -25.23
CA THR A 174 15.87 11.62 -25.75
C THR A 174 14.77 12.33 -26.53
N VAL A 175 14.59 13.61 -26.20
CA VAL A 175 13.59 14.50 -26.77
C VAL A 175 14.31 15.74 -27.29
N PHE A 176 13.87 16.23 -28.45
CA PHE A 176 14.44 17.41 -29.07
C PHE A 176 13.38 18.49 -29.24
N ASP A 177 13.71 19.70 -28.78
CA ASP A 177 12.98 20.91 -29.12
C ASP A 177 13.87 21.88 -29.91
N ILE A 178 13.28 22.65 -30.83
CA ILE A 178 14.04 23.56 -31.68
C ILE A 178 14.63 24.74 -30.89
N VAL A 179 13.95 25.20 -29.82
CA VAL A 179 14.32 26.33 -28.97
C VAL A 179 15.17 25.87 -27.80
N ASP A 180 14.76 24.80 -27.12
CA ASP A 180 15.41 24.31 -25.89
C ASP A 180 16.53 23.29 -26.12
N GLY A 181 16.61 22.73 -27.33
CA GLY A 181 17.60 21.71 -27.68
C GLY A 181 17.22 20.32 -27.20
N GLU A 182 18.24 19.49 -26.95
CA GLU A 182 18.09 18.09 -26.60
C GLU A 182 18.07 17.89 -25.08
N PHE A 183 17.11 17.11 -24.58
CA PHE A 183 17.00 16.73 -23.17
C PHE A 183 16.37 15.34 -23.01
N ASP A 184 16.60 14.71 -21.86
CA ASP A 184 16.08 13.37 -21.57
C ASP A 184 14.83 13.43 -20.69
N VAL A 185 13.85 12.59 -21.00
CA VAL A 185 12.66 12.35 -20.17
C VAL A 185 12.78 11.00 -19.47
N LEU A 186 12.46 10.99 -18.19
CA LEU A 186 12.38 9.79 -17.36
C LEU A 186 10.91 9.34 -17.25
N ILE A 187 10.69 8.04 -17.27
CA ILE A 187 9.37 7.43 -16.99
C ILE A 187 9.04 7.55 -15.49
N PRO A 188 7.74 7.63 -15.10
CA PRO A 188 7.31 7.52 -13.70
C PRO A 188 8.03 6.41 -12.93
N GLN A 189 8.34 6.68 -11.66
CA GLN A 189 9.05 5.74 -10.79
C GLN A 189 8.13 4.59 -10.35
N ASP A 190 8.74 3.41 -10.13
CA ASP A 190 8.16 2.25 -9.45
C ASP A 190 7.00 1.58 -10.20
N LEU A 191 7.12 1.47 -11.53
CA LEU A 191 6.17 0.72 -12.36
C LEU A 191 6.38 -0.79 -12.16
N VAL A 192 5.33 -1.49 -11.77
CA VAL A 192 5.30 -2.95 -11.62
C VAL A 192 4.23 -3.48 -12.56
N LEU A 193 4.59 -4.42 -13.44
CA LEU A 193 3.73 -4.92 -14.50
C LEU A 193 3.72 -6.43 -14.56
N GLU A 194 2.58 -7.00 -14.93
CA GLU A 194 2.46 -8.41 -15.23
C GLU A 194 3.02 -8.77 -16.62
N SER A 195 3.10 -10.06 -16.91
CA SER A 195 3.45 -10.54 -18.25
C SER A 195 2.42 -10.08 -19.29
N GLY A 196 2.89 -9.69 -20.48
CA GLY A 196 2.02 -9.22 -21.54
C GLY A 196 2.55 -7.99 -22.28
N LEU A 197 1.66 -7.38 -23.05
CA LEU A 197 1.94 -6.18 -23.84
C LEU A 197 1.41 -4.94 -23.12
N HIS A 198 2.30 -4.03 -22.79
CA HIS A 198 1.98 -2.78 -22.10
C HIS A 198 2.32 -1.58 -22.99
N LEU A 199 1.38 -0.64 -23.12
CA LEU A 199 1.58 0.61 -23.84
C LEU A 199 1.65 1.76 -22.84
N ILE A 200 2.85 2.29 -22.62
CA ILE A 200 3.09 3.34 -21.64
C ILE A 200 3.17 4.69 -22.34
N ASP A 201 2.25 5.59 -22.02
CA ASP A 201 2.28 6.97 -22.52
C ASP A 201 3.36 7.79 -21.79
N ILE A 202 4.29 8.33 -22.58
CA ILE A 202 5.37 9.19 -22.14
C ILE A 202 5.05 10.62 -22.57
N VAL A 203 5.19 11.55 -21.62
CA VAL A 203 4.89 12.96 -21.84
C VAL A 203 6.15 13.80 -21.64
N ALA A 204 6.43 14.67 -22.61
CA ALA A 204 7.52 15.64 -22.54
C ALA A 204 6.95 17.06 -22.56
N TYR A 205 7.57 17.94 -21.75
CA TYR A 205 7.30 19.38 -21.75
C TYR A 205 8.59 20.12 -22.06
N ASP A 206 8.50 21.14 -22.89
CA ASP A 206 9.58 22.12 -23.06
C ASP A 206 9.52 23.20 -21.96
N ASN A 207 10.43 24.18 -22.00
CA ASN A 207 10.46 25.29 -21.04
C ASN A 207 9.25 26.23 -21.18
N ALA A 208 8.65 26.29 -22.37
CA ALA A 208 7.45 27.07 -22.66
C ALA A 208 6.14 26.36 -22.26
N GLN A 209 6.22 25.13 -21.76
CA GLN A 209 5.11 24.24 -21.40
C GLN A 209 4.30 23.73 -22.59
N ASN A 210 4.86 23.71 -23.80
CA ASN A 210 4.27 22.94 -24.89
C ASN A 210 4.51 21.45 -24.63
N MET A 211 3.52 20.63 -24.99
CA MET A 211 3.47 19.23 -24.62
C MET A 211 3.57 18.32 -25.84
N ALA A 212 4.38 17.28 -25.74
CA ALA A 212 4.43 16.17 -26.67
C ALA A 212 4.13 14.85 -25.96
N THR A 213 3.50 13.93 -26.69
CA THR A 213 3.19 12.58 -26.20
C THR A 213 3.77 11.54 -27.16
N ALA A 214 4.29 10.46 -26.61
CA ALA A 214 4.70 9.27 -27.34
C ALA A 214 4.32 8.02 -26.54
N SER A 215 4.22 6.87 -27.19
CA SER A 215 3.86 5.61 -26.54
C SER A 215 5.05 4.65 -26.61
N LEU A 216 5.44 4.10 -25.46
CA LEU A 216 6.42 3.04 -25.33
C LEU A 216 5.71 1.69 -25.32
N GLU A 217 6.09 0.84 -26.27
CA GLU A 217 5.68 -0.55 -26.27
C GLU A 217 6.64 -1.37 -25.40
N LEU A 218 6.13 -1.89 -24.27
CA LEU A 218 6.86 -2.75 -23.36
C LEU A 218 6.27 -4.16 -23.39
N ARG A 219 7.11 -5.15 -23.68
CA ARG A 219 6.74 -6.56 -23.74
C ARG A 219 7.37 -7.30 -22.56
N ILE A 220 6.55 -7.76 -21.62
CA ILE A 220 7.00 -8.62 -20.52
C ILE A 220 6.74 -10.07 -20.94
N LEU A 221 7.82 -10.83 -21.15
CA LEU A 221 7.80 -12.19 -21.65
C LEU A 221 7.58 -13.16 -20.48
N PRO A 222 6.51 -13.96 -20.44
CA PRO A 222 6.31 -14.97 -19.41
C PRO A 222 7.36 -16.08 -19.49
N GLU A 223 7.58 -16.77 -18.37
CA GLU A 223 8.35 -18.03 -18.34
C GLU A 223 7.51 -19.18 -18.88
N ALA A 224 8.11 -20.06 -19.69
CA ALA A 224 7.51 -21.31 -20.13
C ALA A 224 8.10 -22.49 -19.34
N ALA A 225 7.23 -23.17 -18.60
CA ALA A 225 7.56 -24.29 -17.73
C ALA A 225 6.89 -25.59 -18.21
N LEU A 226 7.60 -26.71 -18.20
CA LEU A 226 7.00 -28.03 -18.41
C LEU A 226 6.31 -28.52 -17.14
N ALA A 227 5.15 -29.15 -17.31
CA ALA A 227 4.49 -29.90 -16.26
C ALA A 227 5.35 -31.05 -15.71
N GLN A 228 5.03 -31.49 -14.50
CA GLN A 228 5.68 -32.63 -13.88
C GLN A 228 5.57 -33.87 -14.77
N GLY A 229 6.62 -34.69 -14.76
CA GLY A 229 6.65 -35.92 -15.54
C GLY A 229 5.80 -37.01 -14.90
N PHE A 230 5.18 -37.84 -15.73
CA PHE A 230 4.24 -38.87 -15.32
C PHE A 230 4.60 -40.25 -15.88
N ALA A 231 3.89 -41.29 -15.42
CA ALA A 231 4.08 -42.65 -15.88
C ALA A 231 3.49 -42.86 -17.29
N VAL A 232 4.19 -43.61 -18.14
CA VAL A 232 3.80 -43.87 -19.53
C VAL A 232 3.97 -45.34 -19.92
N GLU A 233 3.15 -45.81 -20.86
CA GLU A 233 3.24 -47.12 -21.48
C GLU A 233 3.99 -47.05 -22.82
N ALA A 234 4.77 -48.09 -23.12
CA ALA A 234 5.48 -48.20 -24.38
C ALA A 234 4.52 -48.32 -25.58
N GLY A 235 4.72 -47.49 -26.61
CA GLY A 235 3.91 -47.53 -27.84
C GLY A 235 2.60 -46.74 -27.79
N ALA A 236 2.34 -46.03 -26.68
CA ALA A 236 1.18 -45.16 -26.49
C ALA A 236 1.50 -43.69 -26.80
N THR A 237 0.46 -42.86 -26.81
CA THR A 237 0.54 -41.41 -27.04
C THR A 237 -0.01 -40.66 -25.85
N TYR A 238 0.70 -39.63 -25.39
CA TYR A 238 0.31 -38.81 -24.25
C TYR A 238 0.39 -37.32 -24.58
N THR A 239 -0.18 -36.49 -23.73
CA THR A 239 -0.01 -35.03 -23.73
C THR A 239 0.78 -34.61 -22.51
N LEU A 240 1.66 -33.62 -22.66
CA LEU A 240 2.36 -32.97 -21.56
C LEU A 240 2.19 -31.47 -21.69
N ASP A 241 1.82 -30.82 -20.60
CA ASP A 241 1.51 -29.40 -20.64
C ASP A 241 2.76 -28.54 -20.53
N VAL A 242 2.74 -27.42 -21.22
CA VAL A 242 3.64 -26.28 -21.07
C VAL A 242 2.83 -25.12 -20.57
N ASN A 243 3.17 -24.65 -19.37
CA ASN A 243 2.48 -23.58 -18.68
C ASN A 243 3.29 -22.28 -18.85
N LEU A 244 2.62 -21.20 -19.24
CA LEU A 244 3.19 -19.86 -19.24
C LEU A 244 2.89 -19.18 -17.91
N SER A 245 3.90 -18.57 -17.29
CA SER A 245 3.77 -17.87 -16.00
C SER A 245 2.86 -16.62 -16.06
N GLY A 246 2.35 -16.25 -17.23
CA GLY A 246 1.50 -15.09 -17.45
C GLY A 246 1.10 -14.98 -18.92
N LYS A 247 0.24 -14.01 -19.26
CA LYS A 247 -0.19 -13.73 -20.64
C LYS A 247 1.02 -13.38 -21.52
N ALA A 248 1.11 -13.97 -22.72
CA ALA A 248 2.16 -13.62 -23.68
C ALA A 248 1.84 -12.25 -24.34
N PRO A 249 2.85 -11.41 -24.65
CA PRO A 249 2.64 -10.13 -25.32
C PRO A 249 2.10 -10.26 -26.75
N GLU A 250 2.23 -11.44 -27.36
CA GLU A 250 1.76 -11.68 -28.73
C GLU A 250 1.49 -13.19 -28.94
N TYR A 251 0.35 -13.50 -29.56
CA TYR A 251 -0.04 -14.85 -29.95
C TYR A 251 -0.08 -15.00 -31.49
N PRO A 252 0.18 -16.20 -32.04
CA PRO A 252 0.44 -17.45 -31.33
C PRO A 252 1.86 -17.57 -30.77
N VAL A 253 1.98 -18.24 -29.62
CA VAL A 253 3.24 -18.67 -29.02
C VAL A 253 3.67 -20.00 -29.66
N GLN A 254 4.80 -20.01 -30.36
CA GLN A 254 5.37 -21.20 -30.99
C GLN A 254 6.27 -21.94 -30.00
N VAL A 255 5.99 -23.21 -29.72
CA VAL A 255 6.76 -24.05 -28.80
C VAL A 255 7.45 -25.16 -29.59
N ALA A 256 8.78 -25.23 -29.52
CA ALA A 256 9.57 -26.33 -30.05
C ALA A 256 10.13 -27.18 -28.91
N TYR A 257 10.07 -28.50 -29.05
CA TYR A 257 10.49 -29.44 -28.00
C TYR A 257 11.08 -30.72 -28.58
N THR A 258 11.89 -31.40 -27.77
CA THR A 258 12.55 -32.66 -28.13
C THR A 258 12.26 -33.74 -27.09
N LEU A 259 11.87 -34.94 -27.56
CA LEU A 259 11.84 -36.16 -26.75
C LEU A 259 13.18 -36.89 -26.87
N TYR A 260 13.84 -37.12 -25.74
CA TYR A 260 15.05 -37.92 -25.62
C TYR A 260 14.74 -39.31 -25.07
N VAL A 261 15.35 -40.33 -25.66
CA VAL A 261 15.33 -41.72 -25.16
C VAL A 261 16.78 -42.11 -24.88
N ASN A 262 17.10 -42.42 -23.62
CA ASN A 262 18.46 -42.74 -23.16
C ASN A 262 19.50 -41.68 -23.58
N GLY A 263 19.09 -40.40 -23.57
CA GLY A 263 19.93 -39.26 -23.97
C GLY A 263 20.13 -39.09 -25.48
N PHE A 264 19.46 -39.88 -26.32
CA PHE A 264 19.45 -39.71 -27.77
C PHE A 264 18.15 -39.05 -28.22
N VAL A 265 18.25 -38.08 -29.13
CA VAL A 265 17.08 -37.45 -29.77
C VAL A 265 16.25 -38.54 -30.45
N ASN A 266 15.00 -38.67 -30.02
CA ASN A 266 14.01 -39.50 -30.69
C ASN A 266 13.31 -38.68 -31.77
N ASN A 267 12.58 -37.64 -31.37
CA ASN A 267 11.83 -36.74 -32.25
C ASN A 267 11.97 -35.30 -31.77
N GLN A 268 11.94 -34.37 -32.73
CA GLN A 268 11.83 -32.93 -32.50
C GLN A 268 10.53 -32.45 -33.11
N LEU A 269 9.71 -31.77 -32.32
CA LEU A 269 8.32 -31.44 -32.60
C LEU A 269 8.06 -29.96 -32.34
N THR A 270 6.94 -29.46 -32.87
CA THR A 270 6.49 -28.09 -32.64
C THR A 270 4.99 -28.07 -32.41
N THR A 271 4.55 -27.29 -31.44
CA THR A 271 3.13 -26.94 -31.22
C THR A 271 2.97 -25.42 -31.16
N GLN A 272 1.73 -24.96 -31.07
CA GLN A 272 1.42 -23.54 -30.95
C GLN A 272 0.28 -23.32 -29.95
N LEU A 273 0.38 -22.23 -29.19
CA LEU A 273 -0.67 -21.73 -28.31
C LEU A 273 -1.26 -20.47 -28.94
N THR A 274 -2.56 -20.48 -29.24
CA THR A 274 -3.22 -19.36 -29.94
C THR A 274 -3.83 -18.33 -29.01
N GLU A 275 -4.09 -18.71 -27.77
CA GLU A 275 -4.63 -17.90 -26.68
C GLU A 275 -4.42 -18.66 -25.35
N GLY A 276 -4.65 -18.02 -24.21
CA GLY A 276 -4.46 -18.63 -22.89
C GLY A 276 -2.99 -18.89 -22.53
N GLN A 277 -2.76 -19.64 -21.45
CA GLN A 277 -1.43 -19.85 -20.87
C GLN A 277 -0.94 -21.31 -20.90
N VAL A 278 -1.74 -22.26 -21.38
CA VAL A 278 -1.40 -23.69 -21.38
C VAL A 278 -1.32 -24.26 -22.80
N ALA A 279 -0.15 -24.74 -23.21
CA ALA A 279 0.06 -25.43 -24.48
C ALA A 279 0.28 -26.93 -24.27
N GLN A 280 -0.43 -27.77 -25.03
CA GLN A 280 -0.27 -29.22 -24.93
C GLN A 280 0.77 -29.75 -25.93
N LEU A 281 1.75 -30.50 -25.43
CA LEU A 281 2.75 -31.20 -26.22
C LEU A 281 2.29 -32.63 -26.50
N ALA A 282 2.18 -33.02 -27.77
CA ALA A 282 1.92 -34.41 -28.13
C ALA A 282 3.21 -35.25 -28.01
N LEU A 283 3.13 -36.37 -27.30
CA LEU A 283 4.24 -37.28 -27.01
C LEU A 283 3.95 -38.68 -27.56
N ASP A 284 4.66 -39.08 -28.62
CA ASP A 284 4.61 -40.45 -29.15
C ASP A 284 5.70 -41.32 -28.47
N ILE A 285 5.29 -42.24 -27.60
CA ILE A 285 6.22 -43.11 -26.86
C ILE A 285 6.62 -44.30 -27.74
N PRO A 286 7.92 -44.56 -27.98
CA PRO A 286 8.33 -45.66 -28.85
C PRO A 286 7.96 -47.03 -28.25
N SER A 287 7.53 -47.98 -29.08
CA SER A 287 7.08 -49.31 -28.63
C SER A 287 8.20 -50.22 -28.11
N ASP A 288 9.47 -49.85 -28.33
CA ASP A 288 10.64 -50.64 -27.95
C ASP A 288 11.31 -50.17 -26.65
N VAL A 289 10.76 -49.15 -25.98
CA VAL A 289 11.21 -48.72 -24.66
C VAL A 289 10.72 -49.66 -23.56
N SER A 290 11.45 -49.66 -22.45
CA SER A 290 11.23 -50.50 -21.27
C SER A 290 11.41 -49.68 -19.99
N PHE A 291 11.03 -50.24 -18.84
CA PHE A 291 11.16 -49.58 -17.53
C PHE A 291 12.61 -49.26 -17.12
N GLU A 292 13.62 -49.77 -17.84
CA GLU A 292 15.03 -49.42 -17.61
C GLU A 292 15.48 -48.21 -18.44
N ASP A 293 14.69 -47.80 -19.44
CA ASP A 293 15.01 -46.68 -20.33
C ASP A 293 14.62 -45.35 -19.69
N THR A 294 15.38 -44.31 -19.99
CA THR A 294 15.12 -42.95 -19.51
C THR A 294 14.47 -42.13 -20.61
N LEU A 295 13.28 -41.60 -20.35
CA LEU A 295 12.57 -40.69 -21.25
C LEU A 295 12.61 -39.27 -20.68
N MET A 296 12.97 -38.30 -21.50
CA MET A 296 13.05 -36.90 -21.09
C MET A 296 12.55 -35.99 -22.19
N VAL A 297 11.60 -35.11 -21.86
CA VAL A 297 11.12 -34.04 -22.72
C VAL A 297 11.89 -32.76 -22.37
N ASN A 298 12.29 -32.00 -23.39
CA ASN A 298 13.02 -30.75 -23.24
C ASN A 298 12.42 -29.66 -24.13
N LEU A 299 12.23 -28.46 -23.58
CA LEU A 299 11.90 -27.28 -24.38
C LEU A 299 13.14 -26.78 -25.13
N ASP A 300 13.02 -26.63 -26.45
CA ASP A 300 14.11 -26.16 -27.31
C ASP A 300 14.03 -24.65 -27.56
N SER A 301 12.83 -24.13 -27.81
CA SER A 301 12.58 -22.69 -27.99
C SER A 301 11.10 -22.37 -27.82
N VAL A 302 10.79 -21.19 -27.27
CA VAL A 302 9.43 -20.64 -27.19
C VAL A 302 9.45 -19.20 -27.71
N SER A 303 8.51 -18.81 -28.58
CA SER A 303 8.38 -17.41 -29.02
C SER A 303 7.49 -16.61 -28.08
N ASN A 304 7.75 -15.31 -27.91
CA ASN A 304 6.96 -14.42 -27.03
C ASN A 304 6.89 -14.88 -25.56
N ALA A 305 7.81 -15.75 -25.15
CA ALA A 305 8.05 -16.22 -23.80
C ALA A 305 9.55 -16.58 -23.69
N PHE A 306 10.04 -16.89 -22.50
CA PHE A 306 11.38 -17.42 -22.30
C PHE A 306 11.35 -18.77 -21.58
N ILE A 307 12.39 -19.58 -21.77
CA ILE A 307 12.53 -20.86 -21.07
C ILE A 307 13.38 -20.63 -19.82
N GLY A 308 12.84 -20.94 -18.64
CA GLY A 308 13.58 -20.86 -17.38
C GLY A 308 14.10 -22.22 -16.90
N GLU A 309 14.02 -22.50 -15.59
CA GLU A 309 14.68 -23.67 -15.00
C GLU A 309 13.90 -24.97 -15.21
N THR A 310 12.56 -24.90 -15.23
CA THR A 310 11.62 -26.02 -15.44
C THR A 310 11.46 -26.40 -16.92
N SER A 311 12.57 -26.41 -17.65
CA SER A 311 12.63 -26.66 -19.09
C SER A 311 12.63 -28.14 -19.49
N GLN A 312 12.65 -29.04 -18.50
CA GLN A 312 12.77 -30.49 -18.69
C GLN A 312 11.78 -31.25 -17.82
N SER A 313 11.23 -32.33 -18.38
CA SER A 313 10.33 -33.24 -17.68
C SER A 313 10.72 -34.70 -17.97
N ILE A 314 10.67 -35.57 -16.96
CA ILE A 314 11.11 -36.97 -17.05
C ILE A 314 9.90 -37.90 -17.02
N LEU A 315 9.74 -38.72 -18.05
CA LEU A 315 8.64 -39.68 -18.12
C LEU A 315 9.12 -41.06 -17.63
N THR A 316 8.30 -41.74 -16.85
CA THR A 316 8.65 -43.06 -16.28
C THR A 316 7.92 -44.16 -17.03
N VAL A 317 8.65 -45.05 -17.70
CA VAL A 317 8.02 -46.17 -18.40
C VAL A 317 7.56 -47.22 -17.39
N THR A 318 6.26 -47.53 -17.38
CA THR A 318 5.66 -48.51 -16.47
C THR A 318 4.98 -49.67 -17.23
N ASN A 319 4.89 -50.83 -16.57
CA ASN A 319 4.02 -51.95 -16.97
C ASN A 319 2.99 -52.29 -15.87
N ASP A 320 3.01 -51.52 -14.78
CA ASP A 320 2.07 -51.71 -13.70
C ASP A 320 0.70 -51.14 -14.12
N ASN A 321 -0.34 -51.71 -13.51
CA ASN A 321 -1.70 -51.21 -13.63
C ASN A 321 -1.85 -50.04 -12.67
N ILE A 322 -2.16 -48.85 -13.17
CA ILE A 322 -2.26 -47.60 -12.43
C ILE A 322 -3.71 -47.18 -12.40
N ALA A 323 -4.18 -46.62 -11.28
CA ALA A 323 -5.55 -46.18 -11.18
C ALA A 323 -5.81 -45.01 -12.15
N PRO A 324 -7.02 -44.89 -12.71
CA PRO A 324 -7.36 -43.74 -13.55
C PRO A 324 -7.35 -42.45 -12.73
N THR A 325 -7.11 -41.33 -13.40
CA THR A 325 -7.39 -39.98 -12.89
C THR A 325 -8.71 -39.48 -13.45
N LEU A 326 -9.34 -38.57 -12.71
CA LEU A 326 -10.64 -38.01 -13.04
C LEU A 326 -10.58 -36.50 -12.94
N THR A 327 -11.13 -35.82 -13.94
CA THR A 327 -11.37 -34.38 -13.93
C THR A 327 -12.86 -34.16 -14.12
N LEU A 328 -13.46 -33.35 -13.24
CA LEU A 328 -14.87 -32.97 -13.30
C LEU A 328 -14.95 -31.49 -13.67
N THR A 329 -15.81 -31.16 -14.64
CA THR A 329 -16.09 -29.78 -15.07
C THR A 329 -17.58 -29.56 -15.09
N ILE A 330 -18.02 -28.31 -14.93
CA ILE A 330 -19.42 -27.95 -14.96
C ILE A 330 -19.65 -26.87 -16.02
N GLU A 331 -20.60 -27.13 -16.91
CA GLU A 331 -20.90 -26.26 -18.04
C GLU A 331 -22.39 -25.89 -18.05
N GLN A 332 -22.68 -24.64 -18.41
CA GLN A 332 -24.02 -24.18 -18.75
C GLN A 332 -23.95 -23.36 -20.04
N ASN A 333 -24.87 -23.62 -20.98
CA ASN A 333 -24.82 -23.01 -22.32
C ASN A 333 -23.50 -23.22 -23.10
N GLN A 334 -22.80 -24.34 -22.85
CA GLN A 334 -21.51 -24.69 -23.47
C GLN A 334 -20.32 -23.83 -23.01
N ALA A 335 -20.45 -23.12 -21.90
CA ALA A 335 -19.36 -22.44 -21.24
C ALA A 335 -19.19 -22.99 -19.82
N SER A 336 -17.96 -23.06 -19.34
CA SER A 336 -17.65 -23.34 -17.94
C SER A 336 -18.22 -22.21 -17.06
N VAL A 337 -18.76 -22.58 -15.91
CA VAL A 337 -19.39 -21.64 -14.97
C VAL A 337 -19.01 -21.97 -13.53
N SER A 338 -18.75 -20.97 -12.72
CA SER A 338 -18.55 -21.12 -11.27
C SER A 338 -19.87 -21.36 -10.53
N VAL A 339 -20.98 -20.83 -11.08
CA VAL A 339 -22.33 -20.92 -10.51
C VAL A 339 -23.36 -21.21 -11.59
N ILE A 340 -24.34 -22.06 -11.28
CA ILE A 340 -25.42 -22.39 -12.20
C ILE A 340 -26.59 -21.44 -12.03
N ASP A 341 -26.94 -20.72 -13.09
CA ASP A 341 -28.14 -19.89 -13.16
C ASP A 341 -29.38 -20.79 -13.43
N PRO A 342 -30.36 -20.85 -12.52
CA PRO A 342 -31.57 -21.66 -12.70
C PRO A 342 -32.43 -21.21 -13.89
N THR A 343 -32.18 -20.04 -14.47
CA THR A 343 -32.90 -19.48 -15.62
C THR A 343 -32.17 -19.65 -16.95
N ALA A 344 -30.89 -20.02 -16.93
CA ALA A 344 -30.03 -20.12 -18.12
C ALA A 344 -30.14 -21.47 -18.86
N GLY A 345 -31.00 -22.39 -18.41
CA GLY A 345 -31.27 -23.68 -19.06
C GLY A 345 -30.53 -24.85 -18.41
N MET A 346 -30.36 -25.94 -19.16
CA MET A 346 -29.74 -27.18 -18.65
C MET A 346 -28.28 -26.95 -18.25
N ALA A 347 -27.90 -27.50 -17.10
CA ALA A 347 -26.50 -27.61 -16.68
C ALA A 347 -25.99 -29.02 -16.95
N THR A 348 -24.68 -29.15 -17.21
CA THR A 348 -24.01 -30.42 -17.50
C THR A 348 -22.74 -30.53 -16.66
N VAL A 349 -22.64 -31.59 -15.86
CA VAL A 349 -21.36 -31.98 -15.26
C VAL A 349 -20.71 -33.00 -16.19
N LYS A 350 -19.44 -32.80 -16.53
CA LYS A 350 -18.69 -33.64 -17.47
C LYS A 350 -17.49 -34.27 -16.78
N ALA A 351 -17.37 -35.59 -16.90
CA ALA A 351 -16.24 -36.38 -16.43
C ALA A 351 -15.26 -36.66 -17.57
N THR A 352 -14.00 -36.28 -17.37
CA THR A 352 -12.88 -36.65 -18.24
C THR A 352 -11.99 -37.62 -17.49
N ILE A 353 -11.79 -38.81 -18.06
CA ILE A 353 -10.95 -39.87 -17.47
C ILE A 353 -9.66 -39.93 -18.26
N ALA A 354 -8.53 -39.87 -17.56
CA ALA A 354 -7.23 -40.18 -18.11
C ALA A 354 -6.67 -41.43 -17.42
N ASP A 355 -6.01 -42.28 -18.20
CA ASP A 355 -5.43 -43.52 -17.70
C ASP A 355 -4.08 -43.75 -18.39
N VAL A 356 -3.07 -44.11 -17.59
CA VAL A 356 -1.75 -44.47 -18.10
C VAL A 356 -1.85 -45.73 -18.97
N ASN A 357 -2.67 -46.70 -18.56
CA ASN A 357 -2.87 -47.97 -19.23
C ASN A 357 -3.94 -47.85 -20.33
N GLN A 358 -3.53 -47.59 -21.57
CA GLN A 358 -4.42 -47.22 -22.69
C GLN A 358 -5.41 -48.31 -23.14
N GLN A 359 -5.26 -49.54 -22.65
CA GLN A 359 -6.18 -50.64 -22.95
C GLN A 359 -7.27 -50.80 -21.90
N ASP A 360 -7.19 -50.07 -20.79
CA ASP A 360 -8.14 -50.18 -19.70
C ASP A 360 -9.47 -49.55 -20.09
N THR A 361 -10.54 -50.15 -19.57
CA THR A 361 -11.90 -49.69 -19.78
C THR A 361 -12.57 -49.47 -18.44
N HIS A 362 -13.39 -48.42 -18.36
CA HIS A 362 -13.91 -47.92 -17.09
C HIS A 362 -15.43 -47.98 -17.04
N ASP A 363 -15.95 -48.30 -15.86
CA ASP A 363 -17.34 -48.05 -15.47
C ASP A 363 -17.40 -46.76 -14.66
N ILE A 364 -18.41 -45.93 -14.89
CA ILE A 364 -18.66 -44.69 -14.16
C ILE A 364 -19.98 -44.81 -13.38
N LEU A 365 -19.98 -44.32 -12.14
CA LEU A 365 -21.15 -44.27 -11.27
C LEU A 365 -21.32 -42.87 -10.67
N TRP A 366 -22.44 -42.25 -11.01
CA TRP A 366 -22.87 -40.96 -10.48
C TRP A 366 -23.77 -41.14 -9.26
N THR A 367 -23.48 -40.42 -8.18
CA THR A 367 -24.31 -40.39 -6.95
C THR A 367 -24.60 -38.94 -6.57
N ALA A 368 -25.83 -38.50 -6.80
CA ALA A 368 -26.26 -37.15 -6.42
C ALA A 368 -26.55 -37.05 -4.90
N GLY A 369 -26.11 -35.95 -4.29
CA GLY A 369 -26.36 -35.66 -2.88
C GLY A 369 -27.82 -35.32 -2.54
N ASP A 370 -28.57 -34.80 -3.52
CA ASP A 370 -29.99 -34.45 -3.39
C ASP A 370 -30.85 -35.28 -4.36
N SER A 371 -32.03 -35.71 -3.89
CA SER A 371 -33.00 -36.46 -4.70
C SER A 371 -33.65 -35.67 -5.84
N ALA A 372 -33.57 -34.34 -5.80
CA ALA A 372 -34.02 -33.45 -6.88
C ALA A 372 -33.03 -33.40 -8.04
N LEU A 373 -31.76 -33.74 -7.80
CA LEU A 373 -30.76 -33.93 -8.84
C LEU A 373 -30.87 -35.33 -9.41
N PHE A 374 -31.24 -35.42 -10.67
CA PHE A 374 -31.22 -36.65 -11.43
C PHE A 374 -30.71 -36.36 -12.83
N ASP A 375 -29.94 -37.30 -13.36
CA ASP A 375 -29.44 -37.24 -14.72
C ASP A 375 -30.60 -37.42 -15.72
N GLU A 376 -30.83 -36.40 -16.55
CA GLU A 376 -31.78 -36.46 -17.65
C GLU A 376 -31.28 -37.33 -18.81
N ASN A 377 -29.95 -37.54 -18.90
CA ASN A 377 -29.26 -38.31 -19.92
C ASN A 377 -29.77 -37.96 -21.32
N VAL A 378 -29.69 -36.68 -21.66
CA VAL A 378 -30.27 -36.13 -22.90
C VAL A 378 -29.46 -36.54 -24.12
N ASP A 379 -28.17 -36.80 -23.93
CA ASP A 379 -27.20 -37.08 -24.99
C ASP A 379 -26.85 -38.58 -25.15
N ASP A 380 -27.42 -39.47 -24.31
CA ASP A 380 -27.11 -40.90 -24.21
C ASP A 380 -25.63 -41.19 -23.85
N SER A 381 -24.95 -40.28 -23.14
CA SER A 381 -23.56 -40.42 -22.66
C SER A 381 -23.52 -40.86 -21.20
N ASP A 382 -22.60 -41.78 -20.86
CA ASP A 382 -22.36 -42.19 -19.47
C ASP A 382 -21.39 -41.22 -18.75
N PHE A 383 -20.70 -40.34 -19.49
CA PHE A 383 -19.65 -39.43 -18.98
C PHE A 383 -20.14 -38.02 -18.66
N THR A 384 -21.43 -37.79 -18.80
CA THR A 384 -22.08 -36.52 -18.49
C THR A 384 -23.24 -36.77 -17.55
N PHE A 385 -23.55 -35.76 -16.74
CA PHE A 385 -24.70 -35.73 -15.86
C PHE A 385 -25.45 -34.43 -16.15
N GLU A 386 -26.57 -34.51 -16.87
CA GLU A 386 -27.34 -33.32 -17.24
C GLU A 386 -28.58 -33.16 -16.35
N PHE A 387 -28.87 -31.93 -15.93
CA PHE A 387 -30.05 -31.66 -15.13
C PHE A 387 -30.65 -30.28 -15.42
N ASP A 388 -31.95 -30.15 -15.19
CA ASP A 388 -32.70 -28.88 -15.28
C ASP A 388 -32.67 -28.16 -13.91
N PRO A 389 -31.90 -27.05 -13.77
CA PRO A 389 -31.79 -26.34 -12.51
C PRO A 389 -33.03 -25.49 -12.17
N SER A 390 -33.99 -25.30 -13.10
CA SER A 390 -35.11 -24.36 -12.93
C SER A 390 -36.08 -24.68 -11.78
N SER A 391 -36.02 -25.92 -11.26
CA SER A 391 -36.83 -26.37 -10.12
C SER A 391 -36.07 -26.47 -8.80
N LEU A 392 -34.75 -26.26 -8.84
CA LEU A 392 -33.88 -26.28 -7.67
C LEU A 392 -33.99 -24.95 -6.92
N VAL A 393 -33.80 -25.03 -5.60
CA VAL A 393 -33.75 -23.83 -4.75
C VAL A 393 -32.30 -23.40 -4.65
N ASP A 394 -32.08 -22.08 -4.54
CA ASP A 394 -30.77 -21.51 -4.28
C ASP A 394 -30.05 -22.22 -3.13
N GLY A 395 -28.79 -22.59 -3.36
CA GLY A 395 -27.96 -23.30 -2.40
C GLY A 395 -26.91 -24.20 -3.06
N THR A 396 -26.11 -24.83 -2.21
CA THR A 396 -25.00 -25.71 -2.61
C THR A 396 -25.49 -27.15 -2.78
N TYR A 397 -25.08 -27.76 -3.88
CA TYR A 397 -25.32 -29.16 -4.20
C TYR A 397 -24.00 -29.87 -4.51
N PHE A 398 -24.01 -31.19 -4.52
CA PHE A 398 -22.84 -31.98 -4.87
C PHE A 398 -23.21 -33.28 -5.58
N ILE A 399 -22.26 -33.80 -6.35
CA ILE A 399 -22.31 -35.09 -7.02
C ILE A 399 -21.00 -35.83 -6.75
N ASP A 400 -21.11 -37.06 -6.25
CA ASP A 400 -19.98 -37.98 -6.11
C ASP A 400 -19.86 -38.84 -7.38
N VAL A 401 -18.65 -38.97 -7.89
CA VAL A 401 -18.34 -39.70 -9.13
C VAL A 401 -17.29 -40.76 -8.84
N LEU A 402 -17.69 -42.03 -8.99
CA LEU A 402 -16.81 -43.18 -8.87
C LEU A 402 -16.51 -43.74 -10.25
N VAL A 403 -15.23 -43.77 -10.62
CA VAL A 403 -14.74 -44.44 -11.83
C VAL A 403 -13.98 -45.69 -11.41
N THR A 404 -14.27 -46.83 -12.04
CA THR A 404 -13.64 -48.12 -11.72
C THR A 404 -13.24 -48.85 -12.98
N GLU A 405 -12.03 -49.39 -13.01
CA GLU A 405 -11.59 -50.29 -14.08
C GLU A 405 -12.42 -51.57 -14.12
N ASN A 406 -12.88 -51.98 -15.30
CA ASN A 406 -13.79 -53.11 -15.49
C ASN A 406 -13.19 -54.29 -16.29
N ASN A 407 -11.98 -54.14 -16.85
CA ASN A 407 -11.31 -55.15 -17.66
C ASN A 407 -9.98 -55.65 -17.08
N THR A 408 -9.58 -55.14 -15.91
CA THR A 408 -8.35 -55.50 -15.20
C THR A 408 -8.63 -56.52 -14.09
N THR A 409 -7.57 -57.19 -13.58
CA THR A 409 -7.73 -58.14 -12.45
C THR A 409 -7.86 -57.45 -11.09
N GLN A 410 -7.32 -56.23 -10.99
CA GLN A 410 -7.38 -55.38 -9.82
C GLN A 410 -8.22 -54.18 -10.23
N ALA A 411 -9.48 -54.13 -9.79
CA ALA A 411 -10.37 -53.03 -10.11
C ALA A 411 -9.95 -51.77 -9.33
N LEU A 412 -8.94 -51.06 -9.84
CA LEU A 412 -8.56 -49.76 -9.31
C LEU A 412 -9.65 -48.75 -9.64
N SER A 413 -9.71 -47.69 -8.84
CA SER A 413 -10.78 -46.71 -8.92
C SER A 413 -10.32 -45.34 -8.45
N VAL A 414 -11.01 -44.31 -8.90
CA VAL A 414 -10.92 -42.95 -8.36
C VAL A 414 -12.32 -42.49 -7.97
N ASN A 415 -12.41 -41.78 -6.85
CA ASN A 415 -13.67 -41.21 -6.36
C ASN A 415 -13.46 -39.73 -6.09
N GLN A 416 -14.19 -38.88 -6.81
CA GLN A 416 -14.11 -37.44 -6.67
C GLN A 416 -15.50 -36.85 -6.47
N ARG A 417 -15.56 -35.77 -5.70
CA ARG A 417 -16.78 -34.98 -5.49
C ARG A 417 -16.65 -33.66 -6.22
N ILE A 418 -17.69 -33.27 -6.94
CA ILE A 418 -17.87 -31.89 -7.39
C ILE A 418 -19.00 -31.24 -6.59
N ALA A 419 -18.76 -30.03 -6.08
CA ALA A 419 -19.75 -29.19 -5.43
C ALA A 419 -19.98 -27.94 -6.28
N PHE A 420 -21.22 -27.46 -6.34
CA PHE A 420 -21.60 -26.29 -7.13
C PHE A 420 -22.79 -25.60 -6.50
N ASN A 421 -22.97 -24.31 -6.80
CA ASN A 421 -24.12 -23.55 -6.33
C ASN A 421 -25.16 -23.37 -7.43
N ILE A 422 -26.42 -23.44 -7.03
CA ILE A 422 -27.52 -22.85 -7.79
C ILE A 422 -27.77 -21.47 -7.19
N GLU A 423 -27.68 -20.44 -8.01
CA GLU A 423 -27.99 -19.07 -7.61
C GLU A 423 -28.47 -18.30 -8.84
N THR A 424 -29.38 -17.34 -8.67
CA THR A 424 -29.74 -16.42 -9.76
C THR A 424 -28.77 -15.23 -9.75
N PRO A 425 -27.86 -15.11 -10.72
CA PRO A 425 -26.90 -14.00 -10.76
C PRO A 425 -27.61 -12.66 -10.95
N ASN A 426 -26.96 -11.58 -10.55
CA ASN A 426 -27.46 -10.23 -10.83
C ASN A 426 -27.18 -9.84 -12.29
N ASP A 427 -27.78 -8.75 -12.76
CA ASP A 427 -27.36 -8.17 -14.03
C ASP A 427 -26.02 -7.45 -13.80
N LEU A 428 -24.99 -7.78 -14.60
CA LEU A 428 -23.72 -7.03 -14.66
C LEU A 428 -23.90 -5.72 -15.42
N ASP A 429 -23.10 -4.71 -15.10
CA ASP A 429 -23.22 -3.38 -15.69
C ASP A 429 -22.08 -3.08 -16.70
N ASP A 430 -22.33 -2.12 -17.59
CA ASP A 430 -21.43 -1.79 -18.71
C ASP A 430 -20.39 -0.71 -18.36
N GLU A 431 -20.26 -0.32 -17.08
CA GLU A 431 -19.34 0.75 -16.63
C GLU A 431 -18.36 0.29 -15.53
N THR A 432 -18.70 -0.75 -14.79
CA THR A 432 -17.89 -1.36 -13.74
C THR A 432 -16.90 -2.35 -14.36
N ASP A 433 -15.70 -2.33 -13.80
CA ASP A 433 -14.56 -3.20 -14.07
C ASP A 433 -14.09 -3.61 -12.68
N SER A 434 -14.59 -4.76 -12.23
CA SER A 434 -14.59 -5.15 -10.83
C SER A 434 -13.22 -5.67 -10.38
N ASP A 435 -12.49 -6.32 -11.27
CA ASP A 435 -11.15 -6.88 -11.08
C ASP A 435 -10.02 -5.96 -11.63
N ASN A 436 -10.38 -4.86 -12.29
CA ASN A 436 -9.50 -3.80 -12.80
C ASN A 436 -8.56 -4.27 -13.92
N ASP A 437 -9.00 -5.21 -14.74
CA ASP A 437 -8.24 -5.72 -15.88
C ASP A 437 -8.37 -4.83 -17.14
N GLY A 438 -9.33 -3.89 -17.13
CA GLY A 438 -9.63 -2.94 -18.19
C GLY A 438 -10.74 -3.37 -19.15
N ILE A 439 -11.35 -4.53 -18.93
CA ILE A 439 -12.58 -5.02 -19.53
C ILE A 439 -13.71 -4.72 -18.52
N VAL A 440 -14.93 -4.48 -19.02
CA VAL A 440 -16.09 -4.22 -18.14
C VAL A 440 -16.82 -5.51 -17.84
N ASP A 441 -17.39 -5.65 -16.63
CA ASP A 441 -18.00 -6.88 -16.14
C ASP A 441 -19.01 -7.49 -17.13
N SER A 442 -19.80 -6.64 -17.79
CA SER A 442 -20.80 -7.06 -18.78
C SER A 442 -20.23 -7.72 -20.05
N GLU A 443 -18.98 -7.44 -20.39
CA GLU A 443 -18.27 -8.03 -21.54
C GLU A 443 -17.63 -9.38 -21.19
N GLU A 444 -17.23 -9.56 -19.93
CA GLU A 444 -16.64 -10.80 -19.40
C GLU A 444 -17.72 -11.82 -19.04
N GLY A 445 -18.66 -11.41 -18.18
CA GLY A 445 -19.78 -12.25 -17.77
C GLY A 445 -19.48 -13.19 -16.60
N TYR A 446 -20.34 -14.20 -16.46
CA TYR A 446 -20.29 -15.21 -15.38
C TYR A 446 -19.61 -16.52 -15.79
N THR A 447 -18.86 -16.50 -16.88
CA THR A 447 -18.05 -17.66 -17.26
C THR A 447 -16.89 -17.82 -16.29
N ASP A 448 -16.34 -19.02 -16.25
CA ASP A 448 -15.18 -19.39 -15.42
C ASP A 448 -14.18 -20.05 -16.38
N SER A 449 -13.36 -19.21 -17.01
CA SER A 449 -12.57 -19.57 -18.19
C SER A 449 -11.41 -20.50 -17.87
N ASP A 450 -10.85 -20.41 -16.66
CA ASP A 450 -9.73 -21.24 -16.20
C ASP A 450 -10.18 -22.38 -15.26
N GLY A 451 -11.43 -22.35 -14.77
CA GLY A 451 -12.05 -23.39 -13.97
C GLY A 451 -11.68 -23.34 -12.50
N ASP A 452 -11.17 -22.21 -12.00
CA ASP A 452 -10.75 -22.04 -10.62
C ASP A 452 -11.94 -21.85 -9.64
N GLY A 453 -13.15 -21.64 -10.17
CA GLY A 453 -14.39 -21.44 -9.42
C GLY A 453 -14.73 -19.98 -9.14
N ILE A 454 -13.97 -19.03 -9.69
CA ILE A 454 -14.26 -17.59 -9.71
C ILE A 454 -14.84 -17.26 -11.09
N ALA A 455 -15.71 -16.25 -11.15
CA ALA A 455 -16.25 -15.81 -12.44
C ALA A 455 -15.30 -14.80 -13.08
N ASP A 456 -15.15 -14.82 -14.41
CA ASP A 456 -14.23 -14.00 -15.18
C ASP A 456 -14.32 -12.50 -14.82
N TYR A 457 -15.52 -11.95 -14.60
CA TYR A 457 -15.68 -10.54 -14.19
C TYR A 457 -15.09 -10.16 -12.80
N LEU A 458 -14.66 -11.16 -12.02
CA LEU A 458 -14.00 -11.02 -10.73
C LEU A 458 -12.57 -11.58 -10.76
N ASP A 459 -12.12 -12.13 -11.89
CA ASP A 459 -10.85 -12.84 -12.01
C ASP A 459 -10.10 -12.46 -13.29
N ASN A 460 -9.02 -11.71 -13.07
CA ASN A 460 -8.13 -11.27 -14.14
C ASN A 460 -6.99 -12.27 -14.45
N ASP A 461 -6.93 -13.38 -13.71
CA ASP A 461 -5.83 -14.35 -13.73
C ASP A 461 -6.24 -15.72 -14.29
N ASP A 462 -6.25 -15.86 -15.61
CA ASP A 462 -6.58 -17.13 -16.32
C ASP A 462 -5.55 -18.29 -16.13
N ASN A 463 -4.69 -18.22 -15.11
CA ASN A 463 -3.69 -19.24 -14.86
C ASN A 463 -4.20 -20.30 -13.90
N THR A 464 -4.53 -21.46 -14.45
CA THR A 464 -5.01 -22.62 -13.70
C THR A 464 -4.11 -23.08 -12.54
N THR A 465 -2.82 -22.73 -12.52
CA THR A 465 -1.89 -23.09 -11.42
C THR A 465 -1.89 -22.06 -10.28
N ARG A 466 -2.71 -21.02 -10.39
CA ARG A 466 -2.85 -19.95 -9.41
C ARG A 466 -4.29 -19.84 -8.95
N LEU A 467 -4.46 -19.16 -7.82
CA LEU A 467 -5.77 -18.88 -7.27
C LEU A 467 -5.72 -17.54 -6.54
N PRO A 468 -6.59 -16.56 -6.86
CA PRO A 468 -6.60 -15.27 -6.20
C PRO A 468 -6.79 -15.36 -4.67
N LEU A 469 -6.13 -14.45 -3.96
CA LEU A 469 -6.26 -14.26 -2.52
C LEU A 469 -6.84 -12.87 -2.23
N TYR A 470 -7.50 -12.68 -1.09
CA TYR A 470 -8.04 -11.37 -0.72
C TYR A 470 -6.94 -10.30 -0.64
N GLY A 471 -7.32 -9.08 -1.03
CA GLY A 471 -6.50 -7.88 -0.92
C GLY A 471 -5.46 -7.77 -2.04
N ASN A 472 -4.49 -6.86 -1.88
CA ASN A 472 -3.41 -6.67 -2.85
C ASN A 472 -2.30 -7.72 -2.63
N THR A 473 -2.67 -8.98 -2.67
CA THR A 473 -1.76 -10.11 -2.47
C THR A 473 -1.47 -10.74 -3.84
N GLU A 474 -0.25 -11.22 -4.05
CA GLU A 474 0.03 -12.14 -5.16
C GLU A 474 -0.92 -13.36 -5.05
N SER A 475 -1.33 -13.92 -6.18
CA SER A 475 -2.14 -15.14 -6.18
C SER A 475 -1.35 -16.28 -5.52
N MET A 476 -2.03 -17.18 -4.80
CA MET A 476 -1.38 -18.42 -4.37
C MET A 476 -1.05 -19.28 -5.60
N GLN A 477 -0.03 -20.12 -5.51
CA GLN A 477 0.46 -20.87 -6.67
C GLN A 477 0.85 -22.32 -6.33
N THR A 478 0.72 -23.21 -7.31
CA THR A 478 1.14 -24.61 -7.24
C THR A 478 2.07 -25.00 -8.40
N GLU A 479 2.36 -26.30 -8.52
CA GLU A 479 3.27 -26.85 -9.52
C GLU A 479 2.67 -26.79 -10.94
N PRO A 480 3.49 -26.53 -11.98
CA PRO A 480 3.04 -26.58 -13.38
C PRO A 480 2.37 -27.90 -13.74
N GLY A 481 1.21 -27.83 -14.39
CA GLY A 481 0.41 -28.98 -14.82
C GLY A 481 -0.62 -29.47 -13.80
N LEU A 482 -0.67 -28.86 -12.61
CA LEU A 482 -1.77 -29.01 -11.67
C LEU A 482 -2.76 -27.85 -11.85
N THR A 483 -3.96 -28.01 -11.30
CA THR A 483 -4.97 -26.94 -11.29
C THR A 483 -5.38 -26.59 -9.87
N MET A 484 -5.54 -25.31 -9.57
CA MET A 484 -6.08 -24.82 -8.31
C MET A 484 -7.53 -24.41 -8.49
N THR A 485 -8.37 -24.68 -7.49
CA THR A 485 -9.75 -24.19 -7.45
C THR A 485 -10.12 -23.74 -6.05
N LEU A 486 -11.20 -22.98 -5.91
CA LEU A 486 -11.80 -22.68 -4.62
C LEU A 486 -12.14 -23.98 -3.87
N GLY A 487 -11.82 -24.00 -2.58
CA GLY A 487 -12.24 -25.09 -1.71
C GLY A 487 -13.72 -25.04 -1.39
N ARG A 488 -14.27 -26.17 -0.93
CA ARG A 488 -15.73 -26.36 -0.79
C ARG A 488 -16.40 -25.30 0.09
N VAL A 489 -15.72 -24.84 1.14
CA VAL A 489 -16.30 -23.89 2.10
C VAL A 489 -16.42 -22.51 1.45
N VAL A 490 -15.36 -22.04 0.80
CA VAL A 490 -15.36 -20.74 0.11
C VAL A 490 -16.27 -20.79 -1.11
N ALA A 491 -16.18 -21.85 -1.92
CA ALA A 491 -17.03 -22.02 -3.09
C ALA A 491 -18.52 -21.95 -2.73
N SER A 492 -18.95 -22.38 -1.53
CA SER A 492 -20.36 -22.31 -1.10
C SER A 492 -20.94 -20.90 -0.96
N LEU A 493 -20.09 -19.86 -0.99
CA LEU A 493 -20.51 -18.45 -0.88
C LEU A 493 -21.14 -17.89 -2.16
N GLY A 494 -21.06 -18.59 -3.29
CA GLY A 494 -21.80 -18.25 -4.50
C GLY A 494 -21.04 -17.33 -5.47
N VAL A 495 -21.79 -16.59 -6.27
CA VAL A 495 -21.26 -15.90 -7.46
C VAL A 495 -20.42 -14.65 -7.15
N THR A 496 -20.42 -14.18 -5.90
CA THR A 496 -19.69 -12.98 -5.49
C THR A 496 -18.31 -13.28 -4.90
N VAL A 497 -17.85 -14.52 -4.99
CA VAL A 497 -16.54 -14.92 -4.49
C VAL A 497 -15.48 -14.50 -5.48
N ASP A 498 -14.43 -13.84 -5.00
CA ASP A 498 -13.33 -13.28 -5.78
C ASP A 498 -11.96 -13.80 -5.31
N SER A 499 -11.93 -14.74 -4.35
CA SER A 499 -10.68 -15.25 -3.78
C SER A 499 -10.86 -16.53 -2.99
N ALA A 500 -9.77 -17.28 -2.78
CA ALA A 500 -9.71 -18.49 -1.96
C ALA A 500 -9.78 -18.24 -0.44
N THR A 501 -10.19 -17.04 -0.01
CA THR A 501 -10.11 -16.63 1.39
C THR A 501 -11.44 -16.14 1.92
N PHE A 502 -11.68 -16.35 3.21
CA PHE A 502 -12.83 -15.77 3.88
C PHE A 502 -12.59 -15.51 5.37
N LEU A 503 -13.48 -14.72 5.98
CA LEU A 503 -13.39 -14.37 7.38
C LEU A 503 -13.73 -15.57 8.27
N LEU A 504 -12.84 -15.86 9.22
CA LEU A 504 -13.01 -16.97 10.17
C LEU A 504 -14.33 -16.90 10.97
N THR A 505 -14.87 -15.69 11.17
CA THR A 505 -16.14 -15.47 11.87
C THR A 505 -17.34 -16.08 11.14
N ASP A 506 -17.22 -16.31 9.84
CA ASP A 506 -18.31 -16.81 9.01
C ASP A 506 -18.27 -18.33 8.87
N LEU A 507 -17.16 -18.99 9.25
CA LEU A 507 -16.96 -20.45 9.14
C LEU A 507 -18.10 -21.24 9.78
N ALA A 508 -18.56 -20.83 10.97
CA ALA A 508 -19.65 -21.50 11.67
C ALA A 508 -20.98 -21.54 10.89
N SER A 509 -21.18 -20.64 9.93
CA SER A 509 -22.38 -20.58 9.08
C SER A 509 -22.24 -21.36 7.78
N LEU A 510 -21.01 -21.70 7.37
CA LEU A 510 -20.70 -22.36 6.10
C LEU A 510 -20.46 -23.87 6.25
N VAL A 511 -20.17 -24.34 7.47
CA VAL A 511 -19.96 -25.76 7.75
C VAL A 511 -21.27 -26.50 8.00
N SER A 512 -21.24 -27.83 7.77
CA SER A 512 -22.43 -28.68 7.89
C SER A 512 -23.01 -28.76 9.32
N GLU A 513 -24.31 -29.06 9.43
CA GLU A 513 -24.95 -29.27 10.74
C GLU A 513 -24.30 -30.46 11.47
N GLY A 514 -23.66 -30.18 12.61
CA GLY A 514 -22.93 -31.19 13.39
C GLY A 514 -21.43 -31.26 13.11
N ALA A 515 -20.89 -30.34 12.30
CA ALA A 515 -19.47 -30.11 12.18
C ALA A 515 -18.82 -29.78 13.53
N ALA A 516 -17.52 -30.03 13.63
CA ALA A 516 -16.70 -29.66 14.77
C ALA A 516 -16.67 -28.15 14.98
N ASP A 517 -16.32 -27.74 16.21
CA ASP A 517 -16.32 -26.33 16.61
C ASP A 517 -15.46 -25.47 15.66
N ALA A 518 -16.07 -24.43 15.13
CA ALA A 518 -15.44 -23.50 14.19
C ALA A 518 -14.54 -22.47 14.90
N GLU A 519 -14.62 -22.35 16.24
CA GLU A 519 -13.74 -21.46 17.00
C GLU A 519 -12.47 -22.19 17.50
N ASP A 520 -11.29 -21.63 17.22
CA ASP A 520 -10.00 -22.11 17.77
C ASP A 520 -9.58 -21.30 19.00
N SER A 521 -10.25 -21.50 20.13
CA SER A 521 -10.14 -20.60 21.31
C SER A 521 -8.74 -20.46 21.92
N ASN A 522 -7.81 -21.35 21.59
CA ASN A 522 -6.43 -21.34 22.09
C ASN A 522 -5.47 -20.61 21.15
N TYR A 523 -5.93 -20.15 20.00
CA TYR A 523 -5.11 -19.53 18.97
C TYR A 523 -5.74 -18.21 18.50
N ASN A 524 -4.89 -17.25 18.17
CA ASN A 524 -5.30 -16.02 17.52
C ASN A 524 -4.90 -16.09 16.05
N ALA A 525 -5.89 -16.18 15.16
CA ALA A 525 -5.68 -16.11 13.73
C ALA A 525 -5.07 -14.77 13.32
N ILE A 526 -4.09 -14.83 12.41
CA ILE A 526 -3.38 -13.68 11.86
C ILE A 526 -3.85 -13.41 10.43
N THR A 527 -4.20 -14.48 9.70
CA THR A 527 -4.71 -14.41 8.33
C THR A 527 -6.21 -14.74 8.30
N PRO A 528 -6.90 -14.42 7.20
CA PRO A 528 -8.14 -15.12 6.83
C PRO A 528 -7.92 -16.64 6.72
N LEU A 529 -9.01 -17.40 6.65
CA LEU A 529 -8.94 -18.81 6.33
C LEU A 529 -8.71 -18.95 4.82
N TYR A 530 -7.64 -19.63 4.44
CA TYR A 530 -7.38 -20.08 3.07
C TYR A 530 -8.14 -21.36 2.84
N ASN A 531 -8.95 -21.46 1.78
CA ASN A 531 -9.60 -22.70 1.39
C ASN A 531 -9.51 -22.94 -0.11
N PHE A 532 -8.71 -23.92 -0.48
CA PHE A 532 -8.38 -24.26 -1.87
C PHE A 532 -8.36 -25.77 -2.08
N VAL A 533 -8.44 -26.17 -3.35
CA VAL A 533 -8.23 -27.54 -3.82
C VAL A 533 -7.15 -27.52 -4.89
N ILE A 534 -6.26 -28.51 -4.88
CA ILE A 534 -5.30 -28.73 -5.96
C ILE A 534 -5.61 -30.08 -6.60
N ASN A 535 -5.86 -30.10 -7.90
CA ASN A 535 -6.20 -31.28 -8.68
C ASN A 535 -5.10 -31.62 -9.69
N GLY A 536 -5.16 -32.84 -10.24
CA GLY A 536 -4.33 -33.24 -11.38
C GLY A 536 -3.06 -34.00 -11.01
N LEU A 537 -2.96 -34.51 -9.77
CA LEU A 537 -1.83 -35.34 -9.39
C LEU A 537 -1.74 -36.58 -10.29
N ALA A 538 -0.52 -36.88 -10.75
CA ALA A 538 -0.26 -37.97 -11.68
C ALA A 538 -0.57 -39.34 -11.06
N GLU A 539 -0.32 -39.52 -9.76
CA GLU A 539 -0.66 -40.72 -9.02
C GLU A 539 -1.45 -40.38 -7.75
N GLN A 540 -2.45 -41.21 -7.44
CA GLN A 540 -3.20 -41.07 -6.21
C GLN A 540 -2.29 -41.30 -5.01
N GLY A 541 -2.37 -40.39 -4.05
CA GLY A 541 -1.64 -40.44 -2.81
C GLY A 541 -0.22 -39.92 -2.96
N ASP A 542 0.09 -39.10 -3.97
CA ASP A 542 1.34 -38.34 -4.08
C ASP A 542 1.33 -37.07 -3.20
N THR A 543 2.39 -36.28 -3.24
CA THR A 543 2.48 -34.99 -2.52
C THR A 543 2.44 -33.83 -3.48
N VAL A 544 1.87 -32.71 -3.05
CA VAL A 544 1.82 -31.46 -3.80
C VAL A 544 2.40 -30.30 -3.02
N ALA A 545 3.09 -29.39 -3.72
CA ALA A 545 3.52 -28.11 -3.18
C ALA A 545 2.53 -26.99 -3.48
N VAL A 546 2.28 -26.13 -2.50
CA VAL A 546 1.50 -24.90 -2.64
C VAL A 546 2.18 -23.76 -1.92
N VAL A 547 2.30 -22.62 -2.59
CA VAL A 547 2.85 -21.39 -2.04
C VAL A 547 1.73 -20.41 -1.76
N ILE A 548 1.65 -19.98 -0.50
CA ILE A 548 0.67 -19.02 0.02
C ILE A 548 1.43 -17.74 0.39
N PRO A 549 1.32 -16.67 -0.43
CA PRO A 549 1.83 -15.36 -0.07
C PRO A 549 1.00 -14.71 1.06
N LEU A 550 1.65 -13.91 1.89
CA LEU A 550 0.96 -12.99 2.79
C LEU A 550 0.71 -11.65 2.09
N GLU A 551 -0.34 -10.95 2.52
CA GLU A 551 -0.64 -9.58 2.08
C GLU A 551 0.60 -8.67 2.18
N GLN A 552 0.70 -7.71 1.25
CA GLN A 552 1.80 -6.76 1.21
C GLN A 552 2.05 -6.12 2.58
N ASP A 553 3.33 -6.02 2.98
CA ASP A 553 3.80 -5.54 4.29
C ASP A 553 3.42 -6.41 5.51
N MET A 554 2.75 -7.55 5.34
CA MET A 554 2.59 -8.54 6.40
C MET A 554 3.77 -9.51 6.47
N PHE A 555 4.15 -9.87 7.69
CA PHE A 555 5.22 -10.81 7.96
C PHE A 555 4.83 -11.78 9.07
N LEU A 556 5.31 -13.01 8.98
CA LEU A 556 5.10 -14.04 10.00
C LEU A 556 5.64 -13.54 11.36
N PRO A 557 4.83 -13.56 12.43
CA PRO A 557 5.32 -13.27 13.77
C PRO A 557 6.11 -14.46 14.36
N ALA A 558 6.80 -14.22 15.47
CA ALA A 558 7.41 -15.29 16.25
C ALA A 558 6.36 -16.33 16.70
N ASN A 559 6.73 -17.61 16.63
CA ASN A 559 5.87 -18.74 17.01
C ASN A 559 4.57 -18.87 16.17
N ALA A 560 4.58 -18.38 14.93
CA ALA A 560 3.50 -18.67 13.99
C ALA A 560 3.33 -20.19 13.79
N VAL A 561 2.09 -20.63 13.68
CA VAL A 561 1.69 -22.01 13.39
C VAL A 561 0.64 -22.02 12.27
N TYR A 562 0.67 -23.06 11.43
CA TYR A 562 -0.41 -23.30 10.47
C TYR A 562 -1.47 -24.18 11.13
N ARG A 563 -2.68 -23.66 11.26
CA ARG A 563 -3.84 -24.30 11.88
C ARG A 563 -4.79 -24.76 10.79
N LYS A 564 -5.13 -26.04 10.82
CA LYS A 564 -6.01 -26.73 9.89
C LYS A 564 -7.41 -26.87 10.49
N TYR A 565 -8.43 -26.76 9.66
CA TYR A 565 -9.80 -27.08 10.03
C TYR A 565 -10.30 -28.28 9.22
N SER A 566 -11.06 -29.17 9.86
CA SER A 566 -11.88 -30.19 9.19
C SER A 566 -13.20 -30.31 9.94
N GLU A 567 -14.31 -30.48 9.23
CA GLU A 567 -15.62 -30.65 9.86
C GLU A 567 -15.66 -31.86 10.81
N THR A 568 -14.79 -32.86 10.61
CA THR A 568 -14.75 -34.08 11.42
C THR A 568 -13.84 -33.99 12.64
N MET A 569 -12.69 -33.33 12.51
CA MET A 569 -11.65 -33.26 13.54
C MET A 569 -11.65 -31.94 14.32
N GLY A 570 -12.25 -30.89 13.77
CA GLY A 570 -12.10 -29.52 14.26
C GLY A 570 -10.72 -28.96 13.97
N TRP A 571 -10.26 -28.04 14.82
CA TRP A 571 -8.96 -27.39 14.68
C TRP A 571 -7.80 -28.26 15.13
N PHE A 572 -6.77 -28.39 14.29
CA PHE A 572 -5.50 -29.05 14.62
C PHE A 572 -4.32 -28.32 13.99
N THR A 573 -3.11 -28.53 14.51
CA THR A 573 -1.89 -27.98 13.89
C THR A 573 -1.53 -28.87 12.71
N PHE A 574 -1.09 -28.25 11.60
CA PHE A 574 -0.56 -28.96 10.45
C PHE A 574 0.42 -30.06 10.89
N VAL A 575 0.23 -31.26 10.34
CA VAL A 575 0.99 -32.44 10.70
C VAL A 575 2.20 -32.55 9.78
N GLU A 576 3.40 -32.24 10.28
CA GLU A 576 4.65 -32.46 9.55
C GLU A 576 5.15 -33.91 9.73
N ASP A 577 5.54 -34.55 8.63
CA ASP A 577 6.16 -35.86 8.60
C ASP A 577 7.09 -36.04 7.38
N ALA A 578 7.29 -37.26 6.90
CA ALA A 578 8.17 -37.51 5.75
C ALA A 578 7.56 -37.08 4.41
N ARG A 579 6.25 -36.81 4.39
CA ARG A 579 5.43 -36.51 3.20
C ARG A 579 4.65 -35.21 3.32
N ASN A 580 4.70 -34.58 4.49
CA ASN A 580 4.06 -33.31 4.77
C ASN A 580 5.08 -32.36 5.40
N ALA A 581 5.23 -31.16 4.86
CA ALA A 581 6.24 -30.21 5.32
C ALA A 581 5.76 -28.76 5.21
N ILE A 582 6.30 -27.90 6.07
CA ILE A 582 6.12 -26.44 5.99
C ILE A 582 7.49 -25.78 5.85
N SER A 583 7.56 -24.77 5.00
CA SER A 583 8.71 -23.87 4.90
C SER A 583 8.23 -22.46 4.61
N SER A 584 9.07 -21.46 4.87
CA SER A 584 8.77 -20.07 4.52
C SER A 584 10.01 -19.30 4.06
N THR A 585 9.79 -18.25 3.27
CA THR A 585 10.83 -17.35 2.75
C THR A 585 10.26 -15.94 2.54
N VAL A 586 11.05 -15.02 1.98
CA VAL A 586 10.65 -13.64 1.69
C VAL A 586 10.27 -13.46 0.22
N GLN A 587 9.36 -12.53 -0.05
CA GLN A 587 9.10 -12.00 -1.38
C GLN A 587 10.32 -11.27 -1.95
N ASP A 588 10.41 -11.21 -3.27
CA ASP A 588 11.39 -10.38 -3.98
C ASP A 588 11.00 -8.88 -3.95
N SER A 589 11.80 -8.03 -4.58
CA SER A 589 11.54 -6.59 -4.64
C SER A 589 10.33 -6.19 -5.49
N SER A 590 9.84 -7.10 -6.35
CA SER A 590 8.65 -6.91 -7.18
C SER A 590 7.39 -7.40 -6.46
N GLY A 591 7.53 -8.04 -5.30
CA GLY A 591 6.43 -8.59 -4.52
C GLY A 591 6.12 -10.06 -4.80
N ASN A 592 6.97 -10.77 -5.56
CA ASN A 592 6.73 -12.18 -5.90
C ASN A 592 7.29 -13.12 -4.84
N CYS A 593 6.56 -14.18 -4.54
CA CYS A 593 7.05 -15.35 -3.86
C CYS A 593 7.81 -16.27 -4.84
N PRO A 594 8.87 -16.94 -4.37
CA PRO A 594 9.50 -18.01 -5.12
C PRO A 594 8.48 -19.11 -5.48
N ALA A 595 8.66 -19.72 -6.65
CA ALA A 595 7.74 -20.74 -7.15
C ALA A 595 7.65 -21.97 -6.24
N ALA A 596 6.56 -22.73 -6.36
CA ALA A 596 6.41 -24.00 -5.66
C ALA A 596 7.59 -24.95 -5.97
N ASN A 597 8.15 -25.56 -4.93
CA ASN A 597 9.37 -26.38 -4.95
C ASN A 597 10.66 -25.64 -5.36
N ASP A 598 10.71 -24.31 -5.29
CA ASP A 598 11.97 -23.60 -5.45
C ASP A 598 12.99 -24.03 -4.38
N SER A 599 14.24 -24.23 -4.80
CA SER A 599 15.35 -24.63 -3.94
C SER A 599 15.59 -23.75 -2.71
N VAL A 600 15.08 -22.51 -2.71
CA VAL A 600 15.10 -21.61 -1.55
C VAL A 600 14.33 -22.18 -0.37
N TYR A 601 13.25 -22.93 -0.61
CA TYR A 601 12.46 -23.57 0.44
C TYR A 601 13.19 -24.75 1.09
N ASP A 602 14.15 -25.38 0.40
CA ASP A 602 14.98 -26.46 0.93
C ASP A 602 16.12 -25.97 1.84
N LEU A 603 16.33 -24.65 1.93
CA LEU A 603 17.36 -24.08 2.78
C LEU A 603 17.03 -24.28 4.27
N ALA A 604 18.05 -24.46 5.09
CA ALA A 604 17.89 -24.75 6.51
C ALA A 604 17.24 -23.57 7.28
N GLU A 605 17.49 -22.34 6.82
CA GLU A 605 16.89 -21.10 7.32
C GLU A 605 15.43 -20.89 6.91
N SER A 606 14.92 -21.71 5.98
CA SER A 606 13.55 -21.61 5.46
C SER A 606 12.63 -22.71 6.02
N GLN A 607 13.14 -23.65 6.81
CA GLN A 607 12.34 -24.75 7.37
C GLN A 607 11.37 -24.25 8.46
N GLY A 608 10.09 -24.60 8.33
CA GLY A 608 9.00 -24.15 9.20
C GLY A 608 8.51 -22.72 8.91
N LEU A 609 7.64 -22.20 9.78
CA LEU A 609 7.18 -20.81 9.72
C LEU A 609 8.17 -19.88 10.44
N VAL A 610 9.09 -19.31 9.68
CA VAL A 610 10.16 -18.45 10.20
C VAL A 610 9.69 -16.99 10.34
N GLU A 611 9.96 -16.38 11.49
CA GLU A 611 9.60 -14.98 11.79
C GLU A 611 10.22 -14.01 10.76
N GLY A 612 9.42 -13.08 10.25
CA GLY A 612 9.84 -12.08 9.28
C GLY A 612 9.72 -12.54 7.81
N ASN A 613 9.38 -13.80 7.55
CA ASN A 613 9.08 -14.28 6.21
C ASN A 613 7.62 -14.00 5.83
N ASN A 614 7.30 -14.00 4.54
CA ASN A 614 5.98 -13.68 4.02
C ASN A 614 5.53 -14.52 2.81
N CYS A 615 6.31 -15.55 2.45
CA CYS A 615 5.93 -16.60 1.50
C CYS A 615 5.95 -17.93 2.23
N ILE A 616 4.83 -18.66 2.26
CA ILE A 616 4.72 -19.95 2.95
C ILE A 616 4.56 -21.04 1.91
N GLN A 617 5.38 -22.10 1.97
CA GLN A 617 5.16 -23.31 1.19
C GLN A 617 4.67 -24.44 2.08
N LEU A 618 3.58 -25.08 1.68
CA LEU A 618 3.10 -26.33 2.25
C LEU A 618 3.37 -27.45 1.24
N ILE A 619 3.86 -28.58 1.74
CA ILE A 619 3.85 -29.87 1.03
C ILE A 619 2.78 -30.73 1.67
N ILE A 620 1.78 -31.16 0.91
CA ILE A 620 0.62 -31.90 1.41
C ILE A 620 0.49 -33.24 0.68
N GLU A 621 0.32 -34.33 1.43
CA GLU A 621 0.03 -35.67 0.91
C GLU A 621 -1.46 -35.85 0.61
N ASP A 622 -1.80 -36.28 -0.62
CA ASP A 622 -3.15 -36.71 -1.04
C ASP A 622 -3.61 -37.93 -0.23
N GLY A 623 -4.79 -37.83 0.38
CA GLY A 623 -5.30 -38.77 1.37
C GLY A 623 -4.55 -38.80 2.70
N GLY A 624 -3.63 -37.85 2.91
CA GLY A 624 -2.82 -37.71 4.12
C GLY A 624 -3.56 -37.01 5.28
N PRO A 625 -2.86 -36.74 6.40
CA PRO A 625 -3.47 -36.10 7.57
C PRO A 625 -3.82 -34.62 7.38
N ASN A 626 -3.23 -33.94 6.39
CA ASN A 626 -3.51 -32.55 6.08
C ASN A 626 -4.45 -32.38 4.88
N ASP A 627 -4.86 -33.47 4.24
CA ASP A 627 -5.88 -33.46 3.21
C ASP A 627 -7.27 -33.69 3.84
N THR A 628 -8.22 -32.82 3.52
CA THR A 628 -9.43 -32.63 4.32
C THR A 628 -10.42 -33.78 4.21
N ASP A 629 -10.48 -34.44 3.06
CA ASP A 629 -11.37 -35.58 2.84
C ASP A 629 -10.71 -36.93 3.18
N MET A 630 -9.38 -36.94 3.38
CA MET A 630 -8.55 -38.13 3.65
C MET A 630 -8.66 -39.21 2.56
N LEU A 631 -9.08 -38.85 1.35
CA LEU A 631 -9.20 -39.77 0.23
C LEU A 631 -7.99 -39.60 -0.68
N SER A 632 -7.32 -40.70 -0.98
CA SER A 632 -6.33 -40.73 -2.05
C SER A 632 -7.07 -40.72 -3.39
N ASN A 633 -7.23 -39.55 -4.00
CA ASN A 633 -8.06 -39.36 -5.20
C ASN A 633 -7.42 -38.49 -6.28
N GLY A 634 -6.14 -38.13 -6.12
CA GLY A 634 -5.41 -37.26 -7.04
C GLY A 634 -5.68 -35.77 -6.83
N SER A 635 -6.26 -35.42 -5.68
CA SER A 635 -6.63 -34.07 -5.29
C SER A 635 -6.33 -33.83 -3.81
N VAL A 636 -6.01 -32.59 -3.44
CA VAL A 636 -5.81 -32.18 -2.04
C VAL A 636 -6.70 -31.00 -1.73
N GLU A 637 -7.50 -31.07 -0.67
CA GLU A 637 -8.27 -29.94 -0.15
C GLU A 637 -7.67 -29.42 1.17
N ASP A 638 -7.36 -28.12 1.23
CA ASP A 638 -6.86 -27.46 2.44
C ASP A 638 -7.72 -26.27 2.82
N PRO A 639 -8.39 -26.33 3.99
CA PRO A 639 -8.77 -25.16 4.76
C PRO A 639 -7.78 -24.97 5.92
N GLY A 640 -7.14 -23.81 5.96
CA GLY A 640 -6.15 -23.49 6.99
C GLY A 640 -5.96 -22.00 7.23
N VAL A 641 -5.31 -21.67 8.34
CA VAL A 641 -5.04 -20.30 8.79
C VAL A 641 -3.68 -20.23 9.46
N ILE A 642 -2.98 -19.11 9.31
CA ILE A 642 -1.79 -18.83 10.10
C ILE A 642 -2.22 -18.17 11.39
N ALA A 643 -1.76 -18.71 12.53
CA ALA A 643 -2.14 -18.24 13.85
C ALA A 643 -0.95 -18.24 14.81
N THR A 644 -1.13 -17.57 15.95
CA THR A 644 -0.23 -17.69 17.12
C THR A 644 -1.00 -18.27 18.29
N GLU A 645 -0.36 -19.15 19.05
CA GLU A 645 -0.93 -19.67 20.29
C GLU A 645 -1.18 -18.51 21.26
N ILE A 646 -2.39 -18.47 21.83
CA ILE A 646 -2.72 -17.58 22.93
C ILE A 646 -2.03 -18.16 24.16
N ILE A 647 -0.87 -17.59 24.48
CA ILE A 647 -0.26 -17.83 25.77
C ILE A 647 -1.13 -17.09 26.78
N GLU A 648 -2.06 -17.80 27.41
CA GLU A 648 -2.63 -17.33 28.66
C GLU A 648 -1.45 -17.15 29.61
N GLU A 649 -0.99 -15.92 29.79
CA GLU A 649 -0.18 -15.61 30.96
C GLU A 649 -1.05 -16.05 32.13
N ASP A 650 -0.68 -17.15 32.80
CA ASP A 650 -1.21 -17.48 34.11
C ASP A 650 -1.31 -16.14 34.83
N PRO A 651 -2.51 -15.70 35.28
CA PRO A 651 -2.59 -14.46 36.01
C PRO A 651 -1.56 -14.61 37.10
N VAL A 652 -0.52 -13.78 37.06
CA VAL A 652 0.48 -13.77 38.12
C VAL A 652 -0.37 -13.61 39.36
N GLU A 653 -0.52 -14.68 40.15
CA GLU A 653 -1.04 -14.55 41.49
C GLU A 653 0.01 -13.66 42.13
N GLU A 654 -0.23 -12.35 42.11
CA GLU A 654 0.47 -11.45 43.00
C GLU A 654 0.08 -11.95 44.37
N GLU A 655 0.93 -12.81 44.93
CA GLU A 655 0.94 -13.16 46.35
C GLU A 655 0.67 -11.85 47.09
N PRO A 656 -0.42 -11.75 47.88
CA PRO A 656 -0.79 -10.47 48.46
C PRO A 656 0.42 -9.96 49.24
N VAL A 657 0.95 -8.80 48.83
CA VAL A 657 2.06 -8.17 49.54
C VAL A 657 1.51 -7.78 50.90
N ASN A 658 2.07 -8.35 51.97
CA ASN A 658 1.62 -8.10 53.33
C ASN A 658 1.50 -6.57 53.60
N ALA A 659 0.40 -6.14 54.22
CA ALA A 659 0.16 -4.73 54.55
C ALA A 659 0.30 -4.51 56.06
N ALA A 660 0.79 -3.34 56.47
CA ALA A 660 0.92 -3.04 57.89
C ALA A 660 -0.46 -2.92 58.59
N PRO A 661 -0.63 -3.41 59.83
CA PRO A 661 -1.93 -3.44 60.49
C PRO A 661 -2.44 -2.03 60.81
N ILE A 662 -3.75 -1.82 60.69
CA ILE A 662 -4.38 -0.54 61.02
C ILE A 662 -4.72 -0.53 62.52
N VAL A 663 -4.08 0.37 63.26
CA VAL A 663 -4.21 0.45 64.73
C VAL A 663 -4.86 1.76 65.15
N SER A 664 -5.79 1.69 66.11
CA SER A 664 -6.31 2.84 66.84
C SER A 664 -6.46 2.53 68.32
N ILE A 665 -6.43 3.55 69.18
CA ILE A 665 -6.71 3.42 70.61
C ILE A 665 -8.10 4.00 70.86
N GLU A 666 -8.97 3.26 71.55
CA GLU A 666 -10.29 3.76 71.92
C GLU A 666 -10.19 5.01 72.78
N ASN A 667 -11.13 5.93 72.60
CA ASN A 667 -11.20 7.14 73.40
C ASN A 667 -11.39 6.79 74.88
N HIS A 668 -10.51 7.32 75.73
CA HIS A 668 -10.59 7.22 77.18
C HIS A 668 -10.69 8.62 77.81
N ALA A 669 -10.96 8.69 79.12
CA ALA A 669 -10.99 9.95 79.84
C ALA A 669 -9.61 10.63 79.82
N ALA A 670 -9.59 11.97 79.73
CA ALA A 670 -8.35 12.74 79.72
C ALA A 670 -7.68 12.82 81.10
N ASN A 671 -8.43 12.54 82.18
CA ASN A 671 -7.94 12.58 83.55
C ASN A 671 -8.52 11.41 84.37
N PHE A 672 -7.68 10.80 85.19
CA PHE A 672 -8.05 9.76 86.15
C PHE A 672 -7.49 10.14 87.54
N ASN A 673 -8.14 9.73 88.63
CA ASN A 673 -7.60 10.00 89.98
C ASN A 673 -6.48 9.00 90.29
N GLU A 674 -5.49 9.42 91.08
CA GLU A 674 -4.51 8.52 91.66
C GLU A 674 -5.14 7.34 92.44
N LEU A 675 -4.39 6.24 92.61
CA LEU A 675 -4.82 5.02 93.31
C LEU A 675 -6.10 4.38 92.73
N THR A 676 -6.33 4.55 91.42
CA THR A 676 -7.41 3.88 90.68
C THR A 676 -6.86 3.05 89.52
N SER A 677 -7.67 2.11 89.03
CA SER A 677 -7.34 1.32 87.85
C SER A 677 -7.95 1.91 86.58
N VAL A 678 -7.18 1.89 85.50
CA VAL A 678 -7.54 2.38 84.17
C VAL A 678 -7.33 1.26 83.17
N THR A 679 -8.25 1.11 82.21
CA THR A 679 -8.09 0.20 81.07
C THR A 679 -7.99 1.02 79.79
N LEU A 680 -6.97 0.74 78.98
CA LEU A 680 -6.81 1.29 77.64
C LEU A 680 -7.00 0.16 76.62
N ASN A 681 -7.83 0.38 75.61
CA ASN A 681 -8.12 -0.61 74.58
C ASN A 681 -7.56 -0.15 73.24
N ALA A 682 -6.70 -0.95 72.63
CA ALA A 682 -6.33 -0.83 71.22
C ALA A 682 -7.28 -1.69 70.38
N ILE A 683 -7.72 -1.13 69.26
CA ILE A 683 -8.41 -1.86 68.19
C ILE A 683 -7.45 -1.89 67.02
N ALA A 684 -7.15 -3.10 66.55
CA ALA A 684 -6.36 -3.28 65.34
C ALA A 684 -7.02 -4.30 64.42
N THR A 685 -6.88 -4.06 63.13
CA THR A 685 -7.33 -4.95 62.05
C THR A 685 -6.23 -5.05 61.02
N ASP A 686 -6.12 -6.22 60.44
CA ASP A 686 -5.21 -6.55 59.36
C ASP A 686 -6.04 -6.86 58.10
N GLU A 687 -5.60 -6.39 56.94
CA GLU A 687 -6.37 -6.55 55.70
C GLU A 687 -6.33 -8.00 55.21
N GLU A 688 -5.20 -8.67 55.42
CA GLU A 688 -4.93 -10.06 55.07
C GLU A 688 -5.47 -11.03 56.14
N GLY A 689 -5.70 -10.53 57.36
CA GLY A 689 -6.28 -11.26 58.47
C GLY A 689 -5.24 -11.98 59.33
N ASP A 690 -3.99 -11.52 59.30
CA ASP A 690 -2.89 -12.08 60.07
C ASP A 690 -3.10 -11.97 61.59
N GLU A 691 -2.44 -12.86 62.33
CA GLU A 691 -2.55 -12.90 63.79
C GLU A 691 -1.78 -11.73 64.43
N LEU A 692 -2.53 -10.80 65.03
CA LEU A 692 -1.95 -9.59 65.60
C LEU A 692 -1.40 -9.79 67.02
N SER A 693 -0.16 -9.35 67.21
CA SER A 693 0.50 -9.26 68.51
C SER A 693 0.54 -7.81 69.01
N TYR A 694 0.36 -7.61 70.33
CA TYR A 694 0.34 -6.29 70.95
C TYR A 694 1.52 -6.16 71.92
N GLN A 695 2.05 -4.95 72.06
CA GLN A 695 3.02 -4.65 73.10
C GLN A 695 2.84 -3.21 73.59
N TRP A 696 2.44 -3.08 74.85
CA TRP A 696 2.28 -1.82 75.53
C TRP A 696 3.51 -1.45 76.35
N ARG A 697 3.86 -0.17 76.32
CA ARG A 697 4.92 0.39 77.15
C ARG A 697 4.55 1.80 77.61
N GLN A 698 4.91 2.15 78.84
CA GLN A 698 4.87 3.52 79.29
C GLN A 698 6.09 4.27 78.76
N VAL A 699 5.88 5.38 78.07
CA VAL A 699 6.94 6.19 77.45
C VAL A 699 7.29 7.43 78.25
N ALA A 700 6.36 7.96 79.06
CA ALA A 700 6.62 9.12 79.91
C ALA A 700 5.72 9.18 81.16
N GLY A 701 6.15 9.99 82.14
CA GLY A 701 5.45 10.25 83.40
C GLY A 701 5.96 9.40 84.57
N VAL A 702 5.25 9.46 85.70
CA VAL A 702 5.53 8.60 86.88
C VAL A 702 5.28 7.13 86.55
N GLU A 703 6.14 6.24 87.04
CA GLU A 703 5.98 4.79 86.82
C GLU A 703 4.63 4.31 87.36
N VAL A 704 3.84 3.69 86.47
CA VAL A 704 2.58 3.03 86.83
C VAL A 704 2.74 1.51 86.80
N THR A 705 1.89 0.78 87.52
CA THR A 705 1.90 -0.68 87.43
C THR A 705 1.00 -1.12 86.28
N MET A 706 1.58 -1.79 85.28
CA MET A 706 0.87 -2.28 84.10
C MET A 706 0.71 -3.80 84.12
N SER A 707 -0.44 -4.29 83.66
CA SER A 707 -0.74 -5.70 83.44
C SER A 707 -1.46 -5.88 82.10
N ASN A 708 -1.38 -7.09 81.52
CA ASN A 708 -1.85 -7.39 80.16
C ASN A 708 -1.15 -6.57 79.06
N VAL A 709 0.15 -6.34 79.22
CA VAL A 709 0.94 -5.51 78.28
C VAL A 709 1.05 -6.12 76.87
N GLU A 710 0.79 -7.42 76.70
CA GLU A 710 0.81 -8.09 75.38
C GLU A 710 -0.60 -8.32 74.79
N SER A 711 -1.61 -7.65 75.34
CA SER A 711 -3.01 -7.76 74.92
C SER A 711 -3.51 -6.47 74.28
N ALA A 712 -4.58 -6.56 73.49
CA ALA A 712 -5.32 -5.40 72.98
C ALA A 712 -5.82 -4.49 74.12
N GLN A 713 -6.10 -5.04 75.31
CA GLN A 713 -6.53 -4.27 76.48
C GLN A 713 -5.44 -4.24 77.56
N LEU A 714 -4.88 -3.04 77.78
CA LEU A 714 -3.91 -2.75 78.84
C LEU A 714 -4.64 -2.36 80.12
N SER A 715 -4.29 -2.97 81.25
CA SER A 715 -4.79 -2.58 82.58
C SER A 715 -3.68 -1.92 83.39
N ILE A 716 -3.95 -0.72 83.89
CA ILE A 716 -3.00 0.17 84.57
C ILE A 716 -3.52 0.47 85.97
N GLU A 717 -2.69 0.28 87.00
CA GLU A 717 -2.94 0.78 88.35
C GLU A 717 -2.14 2.07 88.57
N LEU A 718 -2.85 3.17 88.85
CA LEU A 718 -2.24 4.50 88.99
C LEU A 718 -1.65 4.68 90.41
N PRO A 719 -0.39 5.14 90.54
CA PRO A 719 0.21 5.40 91.85
C PRO A 719 -0.37 6.67 92.49
N GLU A 720 -0.09 6.85 93.78
CA GLU A 720 -0.23 8.14 94.47
C GLU A 720 0.82 9.13 93.91
N VAL A 721 0.39 10.36 93.60
CA VAL A 721 1.21 11.41 92.98
C VAL A 721 1.08 12.70 93.80
N ALA A 722 2.20 13.37 94.08
CA ALA A 722 2.20 14.61 94.89
C ALA A 722 1.69 15.86 94.14
N GLU A 723 1.40 15.78 92.84
CA GLU A 723 0.73 16.80 92.02
C GLU A 723 0.14 16.13 90.77
N ASN A 724 -0.71 16.83 90.01
CA ASN A 724 -1.26 16.26 88.77
C ASN A 724 -0.13 16.00 87.77
N GLN A 725 -0.04 14.77 87.24
CA GLN A 725 1.03 14.38 86.32
C GLN A 725 0.50 13.73 85.04
N ARG A 726 1.09 14.10 83.90
CA ARG A 726 0.82 13.44 82.62
C ARG A 726 1.58 12.13 82.55
N VAL A 727 0.87 11.06 82.20
CA VAL A 727 1.47 9.79 81.78
C VAL A 727 1.15 9.54 80.32
N GLU A 728 2.10 8.94 79.61
CA GLU A 728 1.97 8.62 78.19
C GLU A 728 2.38 7.17 77.95
N PHE A 729 1.59 6.48 77.14
CA PHE A 729 1.73 5.07 76.80
C PHE A 729 1.77 4.93 75.29
N GLU A 730 2.45 3.91 74.83
CA GLU A 730 2.40 3.48 73.44
C GLU A 730 2.01 2.02 73.36
N VAL A 731 1.27 1.67 72.31
CA VAL A 731 1.02 0.29 71.88
C VAL A 731 1.66 0.11 70.52
N THR A 732 2.46 -0.93 70.37
CA THR A 732 2.89 -1.43 69.07
C THR A 732 2.08 -2.67 68.76
N VAL A 733 1.47 -2.71 67.57
CA VAL A 733 0.78 -3.89 67.07
C VAL A 733 1.52 -4.38 65.83
N SER A 734 1.76 -5.68 65.73
CA SER A 734 2.48 -6.31 64.62
C SER A 734 1.74 -7.54 64.12
N ASP A 735 1.70 -7.68 62.80
CA ASP A 735 1.22 -8.85 62.05
C ASP A 735 2.28 -9.97 61.94
N GLY A 736 3.54 -9.70 62.33
CA GLY A 736 4.67 -10.61 62.22
C GLY A 736 5.78 -10.11 61.28
N GLU A 737 5.47 -9.19 60.37
CA GLU A 737 6.40 -8.60 59.41
C GLU A 737 6.46 -7.06 59.50
N TYR A 738 5.30 -6.40 59.55
CA TYR A 738 5.18 -4.98 59.82
C TYR A 738 4.65 -4.70 61.22
N SER A 739 4.86 -3.48 61.69
CA SER A 739 4.32 -3.05 62.98
C SER A 739 3.97 -1.57 62.97
N VAL A 740 2.89 -1.23 63.66
CA VAL A 740 2.39 0.14 63.81
C VAL A 740 2.31 0.49 65.29
N THR A 741 2.86 1.65 65.65
CA THR A 741 2.85 2.17 67.02
C THR A 741 1.92 3.37 67.15
N MET A 742 1.04 3.34 68.15
CA MET A 742 0.17 4.46 68.53
C MET A 742 0.44 4.88 69.97
N THR A 743 0.43 6.19 70.22
CA THR A 743 0.58 6.74 71.57
C THR A 743 -0.72 7.32 72.08
N THR A 744 -0.92 7.25 73.40
CA THR A 744 -1.96 7.99 74.09
C THR A 744 -1.50 8.47 75.45
N SER A 745 -2.18 9.47 76.00
CA SER A 745 -1.82 10.07 77.28
C SER A 745 -3.03 10.53 78.06
N PHE A 746 -2.92 10.55 79.38
CA PHE A 746 -3.88 11.19 80.27
C PHE A 746 -3.18 11.78 81.49
N GLN A 747 -3.89 12.57 82.29
CA GLN A 747 -3.40 13.09 83.57
C GLN A 747 -3.85 12.20 84.72
N ILE A 748 -2.93 11.89 85.63
CA ILE A 748 -3.24 11.40 86.97
C ILE A 748 -3.45 12.62 87.86
N LEU A 749 -4.63 12.72 88.48
CA LEU A 749 -4.97 13.80 89.40
C LEU A 749 -4.55 13.42 90.82
N ASN A 750 -3.69 14.25 91.43
CA ASN A 750 -3.37 14.18 92.85
C ASN A 750 -4.62 14.55 93.66
N LYS A 751 -4.97 13.73 94.64
CA LYS A 751 -5.95 14.04 95.68
C LYS A 751 -5.26 14.31 97.02
N ASP A 752 -4.48 15.38 97.09
CA ASP A 752 -4.07 15.95 98.36
C ASP A 752 -5.26 16.66 99.03
N GLU A 753 -6.07 15.89 99.76
CA GLU A 753 -7.00 16.40 100.76
C GLU A 753 -6.47 16.08 102.16
N VAL A 754 -5.87 17.08 102.82
CA VAL A 754 -5.67 17.05 104.28
C VAL A 754 -6.77 17.85 104.95
N VAL A 755 -7.81 17.18 105.50
CA VAL A 755 -8.49 17.60 106.74
C VAL A 755 -9.04 16.39 107.53
N VAL A 756 -8.60 16.30 108.78
CA VAL A 756 -8.94 15.32 109.84
C VAL A 756 -10.23 15.73 110.59
N VAL A 757 -11.31 14.88 110.64
CA VAL A 757 -11.97 14.20 111.81
C VAL A 757 -13.36 13.56 111.48
N THR A 758 -13.49 12.23 111.72
CA THR A 758 -14.57 11.37 112.34
C THR A 758 -16.07 11.79 112.45
N PRO A 759 -17.07 10.87 112.50
CA PRO A 759 -17.22 9.47 112.01
C PRO A 759 -18.34 9.26 110.94
N GLU A 760 -18.38 8.07 110.31
CA GLU A 760 -19.25 7.61 109.21
C GLU A 760 -20.75 7.99 109.30
N PRO A 761 -21.38 8.30 108.16
CA PRO A 761 -22.42 7.40 107.63
C PRO A 761 -22.55 7.34 106.09
N SER A 762 -23.44 6.43 105.71
CA SER A 762 -23.80 5.91 104.39
C SER A 762 -24.57 6.84 103.44
N SER A 763 -24.62 6.38 102.18
CA SER A 763 -25.80 6.41 101.29
C SER A 763 -25.98 7.60 100.34
N SER A 764 -25.80 7.27 99.05
CA SER A 764 -26.69 7.56 97.92
C SER A 764 -26.96 9.01 97.47
N GLY A 765 -26.86 9.19 96.16
CA GLY A 765 -27.84 9.98 95.42
C GLY A 765 -27.28 11.22 94.74
N GLY A 766 -26.59 11.02 93.63
CA GLY A 766 -26.11 12.09 92.76
C GLY A 766 -27.26 12.87 92.11
N SER A 767 -27.01 14.17 91.95
CA SER A 767 -27.86 15.09 91.20
C SER A 767 -26.99 16.15 90.52
N ILE A 768 -27.13 16.27 89.19
CA ILE A 768 -27.17 17.50 88.35
C ILE A 768 -26.04 18.55 88.48
N SER A 769 -25.36 18.88 87.37
CA SER A 769 -25.61 20.12 86.58
C SER A 769 -24.43 20.60 85.70
N VAL A 770 -24.75 20.74 84.41
CA VAL A 770 -24.44 21.86 83.49
C VAL A 770 -23.00 22.43 83.46
N GLY A 771 -22.34 22.28 82.30
CA GLY A 771 -21.82 23.47 81.63
C GLY A 771 -20.60 23.35 80.71
N TRP A 772 -20.82 23.69 79.44
CA TRP A 772 -19.86 24.29 78.48
C TRP A 772 -18.73 23.33 78.01
N ILE A 773 -18.41 23.10 76.74
CA ILE A 773 -18.38 23.97 75.56
C ILE A 773 -17.96 23.09 74.33
N ILE A 774 -18.43 23.44 73.13
CA ILE A 774 -17.80 23.19 71.79
C ILE A 774 -17.98 21.77 71.19
N LEU A 775 -19.02 21.58 70.37
CA LEU A 775 -19.08 21.56 68.88
C LEU A 775 -19.01 20.13 68.30
N ILE A 776 -20.18 19.48 68.20
CA ILE A 776 -20.94 19.14 66.98
C ILE A 776 -20.28 18.04 66.12
N LEU A 777 -20.79 16.82 66.35
CA LEU A 777 -20.81 15.68 65.45
C LEU A 777 -22.09 15.71 64.58
N LEU A 778 -21.96 15.09 63.41
CA LEU A 778 -22.93 14.28 62.68
C LEU A 778 -24.00 14.93 61.77
N PHE A 779 -23.79 14.64 60.48
CA PHE A 779 -24.72 13.97 59.55
C PHE A 779 -26.03 14.65 59.15
N LEU A 780 -26.12 14.97 57.85
CA LEU A 780 -27.19 14.52 56.95
C LEU A 780 -26.51 14.29 55.59
N LEU A 781 -26.28 13.03 55.21
CA LEU A 781 -27.15 12.22 54.35
C LEU A 781 -27.32 12.80 52.94
N LEU A 782 -26.83 12.00 51.99
CA LEU A 782 -27.32 11.85 50.61
C LEU A 782 -27.24 13.10 49.73
N ASN A 783 -26.22 13.14 48.86
CA ASN A 783 -26.45 12.86 47.45
C ASN A 783 -25.16 12.94 46.63
N GLY A 784 -24.87 11.83 45.95
CA GLY A 784 -24.34 11.81 44.59
C GLY A 784 -22.97 12.45 44.37
N ILE A 785 -21.94 11.64 44.59
CA ILE A 785 -20.64 11.79 43.94
C ILE A 785 -20.87 11.99 42.44
N ARG A 786 -20.37 13.11 41.92
CA ARG A 786 -19.93 13.24 40.54
C ARG A 786 -18.41 13.19 40.58
N ARG A 787 -17.85 12.40 39.66
CA ARG A 787 -16.51 12.49 39.07
C ARG A 787 -15.36 11.96 39.91
N ASP A 788 -14.53 11.15 39.26
CA ASP A 788 -13.20 11.59 38.83
C ASP A 788 -13.02 11.14 37.38
N ALA A 789 -12.74 11.98 36.37
CA ALA A 789 -11.63 12.93 36.22
C ALA A 789 -10.30 12.19 36.35
N ALA A 790 -9.52 12.00 35.28
CA ALA A 790 -8.50 12.96 34.82
C ALA A 790 -7.40 12.06 34.19
N GLN A 791 -6.61 12.42 33.17
CA GLN A 791 -6.18 13.73 32.71
C GLN A 791 -5.30 13.55 31.44
N ARG A 792 -5.24 14.63 30.64
CA ARG A 792 -4.12 15.07 29.77
C ARG A 792 -3.87 14.24 28.48
N ASN A 793 -3.70 14.82 27.28
CA ASN A 793 -3.05 16.10 26.97
C ASN A 793 -3.44 16.64 25.56
N LYS A 794 -3.47 17.99 25.49
CA LYS A 794 -3.06 18.87 24.37
C LYS A 794 -3.78 18.84 23.00
N LYS A 795 -4.66 19.84 22.87
CA LYS A 795 -4.92 20.74 21.72
C LYS A 795 -3.63 21.23 20.99
N PRO A 796 -3.70 21.73 19.72
CA PRO A 796 -4.48 22.94 19.39
C PRO A 796 -5.24 22.98 18.04
N LYS A 797 -6.39 23.68 18.10
CA LYS A 797 -7.05 24.48 17.04
C LYS A 797 -6.24 25.79 16.85
N GLU A 798 -6.23 26.56 15.76
CA GLU A 798 -7.27 26.87 14.77
C GLU A 798 -6.63 27.73 13.64
N ARG A 799 -7.21 27.64 12.42
CA ARG A 799 -7.41 28.70 11.39
C ARG A 799 -6.29 29.71 11.08
N LYS A 800 -5.85 29.69 9.83
CA LYS A 800 -5.98 30.83 8.91
C LYS A 800 -6.26 30.34 7.49
#